data_AF-A0A3P7EQU3-F1
#
_entry.id   AF-A0A3P7EQU3-F1
#
_cell.length_a   1.000
_cell.length_b   1.000
_cell.length_c   1.000
_cell.angle_alpha   90.00
_cell.angle_beta   90.00
_cell.angle_gamma   90.00
#
_symmetry.space_group_name_H-M   'P 1'
#
loop_
_entity.id
_entity.type
_entity.pdbx_description
1 polymer ?
#
loop_
_entity_poly.entity_id
_entity_poly.type
_entity_poly.pdbx_seq_one_letter_code
_entity_poly.pdbx_strand_id
1 'polypeptide(L)'
;MEQLHEARGPVDTEEAEKFSLHAGTETTVNNNGEAATYPQFLAHDPRLALFGFTPENLSMLLLPMLVNQKEALGSMGNDTPLACLSEHDPLIYEYFKQLFAQVTNPPIDPLRERIVMSLACPIGPEANVLEPSPLQAHRLWLSQPILSLNDILLFRRLQSPLPSSKMSTLRTSQVYTWRSRLLEASFTLYPGIRPMDLGGLMREALEALCVAAEKVVRDEGVSIIIISDRRLSKDTVPVPSLLALGAVHQHLLKVDLRMKVGLVVESGDAREVHHFCTLLSFGADAICPYMVFETLQRLRSEGMLTSSGVDVEKVSDEGFFKNYVKAVGSGILKVMAKMGISTLQSYKAAQIFEAVGLAQEVVDMCFTGTVSRIAGAGFDVLAEEVCSRHANAFGKLHAIYGASIESPLEVALDSVPGNSPFSRNTGLYHWRSGGERHMNDPVTIAKLQAASHNNNREIFRQFSESADEQARHCTLRGQFDFCFAEEPISVDLVEPATEIVKKFATGAMSLGSISPETHSTLAKVMNAIGGRSNTGEGGELPERYLNPSLCSSIKQVASARFGVNSSYLAHAEMLQIKMAQGAKPGEGGELPGYKVTAEIARLRHSVPGVGLISPPPHHDIYSIEDLAQLIYDLKAANPVAVVSVKLVSEVGVGVIASGVAKAHAAHIIVSGHDGGTGASSWTGIKNAGLPWELGIAETHQVLVNNHTRSKVVLQADGQIRTARDVVIAAILGADEFAMSTAPLIVLGCTMMRKCHLNTCPVGICTQDPVLRKKFAGLPEHLINYFFLLAEDVRRLLAQLGFTRLNDLTGRTELLRVGNILIG
;
A
#
# COMPACT_ATOMS: atom_id res chain seq x y z
N MET A 1 23.14 -0.94 -22.27
CA MET A 1 24.06 -0.55 -21.18
C MET A 1 25.47 -1.10 -21.39
N GLU A 2 25.65 -2.41 -21.56
CA GLU A 2 26.97 -3.05 -21.78
C GLU A 2 27.79 -2.37 -22.89
N GLN A 3 27.19 -2.16 -24.07
CA GLN A 3 27.85 -1.45 -25.18
C GLN A 3 28.27 -0.02 -24.83
N LEU A 4 27.51 0.67 -23.97
CA LEU A 4 27.83 2.03 -23.53
C LEU A 4 28.98 2.04 -22.51
N HIS A 5 28.99 1.05 -21.60
CA HIS A 5 30.11 0.78 -20.68
C HIS A 5 31.40 0.47 -21.46
N GLU A 6 31.33 -0.41 -22.46
CA GLU A 6 32.47 -0.73 -23.34
C GLU A 6 33.00 0.51 -24.06
N ALA A 7 32.11 1.33 -24.63
CA ALA A 7 32.48 2.52 -25.39
C ALA A 7 33.13 3.62 -24.53
N ARG A 8 32.64 3.82 -23.29
CA ARG A 8 33.14 4.87 -22.38
C ARG A 8 34.28 4.37 -21.47
N GLY A 9 34.54 3.07 -21.43
CA GLY A 9 35.50 2.42 -20.54
C GLY A 9 34.88 2.07 -19.18
N PRO A 10 35.45 1.08 -18.48
CA PRO A 10 34.89 0.61 -17.20
C PRO A 10 34.83 1.74 -16.17
N VAL A 11 33.81 1.72 -15.33
CA VAL A 11 33.82 2.46 -14.06
C VAL A 11 34.68 1.66 -13.10
N ASP A 12 35.77 2.25 -12.59
CA ASP A 12 36.63 1.58 -11.63
C ASP A 12 35.86 1.42 -10.31
N THR A 13 36.01 0.25 -9.67
CA THR A 13 35.46 -0.02 -8.34
C THR A 13 35.93 1.03 -7.32
N GLU A 14 37.17 1.52 -7.43
CA GLU A 14 37.65 2.60 -6.56
C GLU A 14 36.89 3.93 -6.78
N GLU A 15 36.46 4.21 -8.02
CA GLU A 15 35.69 5.41 -8.34
C GLU A 15 34.26 5.31 -7.79
N ALA A 16 33.67 4.11 -7.85
CA ALA A 16 32.38 3.83 -7.23
C ALA A 16 32.43 3.92 -5.70
N GLU A 17 33.48 3.39 -5.08
CA GLU A 17 33.70 3.52 -3.65
C GLU A 17 33.92 4.98 -3.23
N LYS A 18 34.74 5.73 -3.96
CA LYS A 18 34.92 7.18 -3.75
C LYS A 18 33.61 7.94 -3.91
N PHE A 19 32.80 7.59 -4.91
CA PHE A 19 31.50 8.19 -5.14
C PHE A 19 30.57 7.99 -3.93
N SER A 20 30.52 6.79 -3.37
CA SER A 20 29.76 6.47 -2.15
C SER A 20 30.31 7.18 -0.91
N LEU A 21 31.64 7.19 -0.71
CA LEU A 21 32.31 7.84 0.43
C LEU A 21 32.18 9.37 0.42
N HIS A 22 32.20 10.00 -0.75
CA HIS A 22 32.15 11.45 -0.90
C HIS A 22 30.82 12.03 -0.39
N ALA A 23 29.70 11.36 -0.66
CA ALA A 23 28.39 11.87 -0.27
C ALA A 23 28.10 11.82 1.23
N GLY A 24 28.75 10.94 1.99
CA GLY A 24 28.64 11.00 3.46
C GLY A 24 29.74 11.83 4.13
N THR A 25 30.80 12.24 3.41
CA THR A 25 31.83 13.16 3.93
C THR A 25 31.47 14.64 3.70
N GLU A 26 30.79 14.99 2.60
CA GLU A 26 30.28 16.36 2.39
C GLU A 26 29.14 16.74 3.35
N THR A 27 28.39 15.75 3.86
CA THR A 27 27.28 15.97 4.79
C THR A 27 27.71 16.26 6.22
N THR A 28 28.96 16.00 6.57
CA THR A 28 29.46 16.11 7.95
C THR A 28 30.33 17.34 8.18
N VAL A 29 30.58 18.20 7.17
CA VAL A 29 31.49 19.35 7.29
C VAL A 29 31.18 20.21 8.53
N ASN A 30 32.19 20.37 9.40
CA ASN A 30 32.11 21.23 10.57
C ASN A 30 32.40 22.69 10.17
N ASN A 31 31.88 23.64 10.96
CA ASN A 31 31.99 25.09 10.72
C ASN A 31 33.43 25.62 10.55
N ASN A 32 34.46 24.80 10.82
CA ASN A 32 35.87 25.15 10.72
C ASN A 32 36.54 24.68 9.40
N GLY A 33 35.80 24.09 8.46
CA GLY A 33 36.35 23.65 7.17
C GLY A 33 37.22 22.37 7.23
N GLU A 34 37.27 21.69 8.37
CA GLU A 34 37.89 20.36 8.50
C GLU A 34 36.87 19.27 8.14
N ALA A 35 37.31 18.27 7.36
CA ALA A 35 36.52 17.10 7.00
C ALA A 35 36.16 16.31 8.26
N ALA A 36 34.88 16.31 8.63
CA ALA A 36 34.44 15.52 9.77
C ALA A 36 34.52 14.03 9.46
N THR A 37 34.89 13.26 10.49
CA THR A 37 34.97 11.81 10.43
C THR A 37 33.63 11.20 10.02
N TYR A 38 33.65 10.42 8.94
CA TYR A 38 32.50 9.62 8.49
C TYR A 38 31.99 8.75 9.66
N PRO A 39 30.66 8.65 9.91
CA PRO A 39 30.15 7.90 11.06
C PRO A 39 30.69 6.47 11.06
N GLN A 40 31.23 6.00 12.18
CA GLN A 40 31.88 4.68 12.25
C GLN A 40 30.88 3.52 12.13
N PHE A 41 29.62 3.73 12.54
CA PHE A 41 28.53 2.75 12.43
C PHE A 41 27.39 3.31 11.58
N LEU A 42 26.76 2.45 10.78
CA LEU A 42 25.63 2.75 9.92
C LEU A 42 24.46 3.34 10.71
N ALA A 43 24.25 2.86 11.93
CA ALA A 43 23.20 3.36 12.80
C ALA A 43 23.33 4.88 13.05
N HIS A 44 24.52 5.48 12.92
CA HIS A 44 24.75 6.91 13.10
C HIS A 44 24.79 7.70 11.79
N ASP A 45 24.44 7.10 10.65
CA ASP A 45 24.31 7.83 9.39
C ASP A 45 23.04 8.70 9.40
N PRO A 46 23.15 10.04 9.46
CA PRO A 46 21.98 10.92 9.54
C PRO A 46 21.09 10.82 8.30
N ARG A 47 21.65 10.41 7.15
CA ARG A 47 20.91 10.28 5.89
C ARG A 47 19.83 9.20 5.97
N LEU A 48 20.01 8.16 6.79
CA LEU A 48 18.99 7.12 6.95
C LEU A 48 17.69 7.68 7.50
N ALA A 49 17.78 8.46 8.58
CA ALA A 49 16.61 9.09 9.20
C ALA A 49 15.97 10.12 8.25
N LEU A 50 16.78 10.97 7.59
CA LEU A 50 16.31 11.96 6.61
C LEU A 50 15.49 11.32 5.48
N PHE A 51 15.99 10.23 4.89
CA PHE A 51 15.33 9.52 3.79
C PHE A 51 14.28 8.50 4.25
N GLY A 52 13.96 8.44 5.55
CA GLY A 52 12.90 7.60 6.11
C GLY A 52 13.23 6.10 6.18
N PHE A 53 14.51 5.72 6.20
CA PHE A 53 14.90 4.34 6.52
C PHE A 53 14.64 4.05 7.99
N THR A 54 14.09 2.86 8.27
CA THR A 54 13.79 2.42 9.63
C THR A 54 14.35 1.01 9.83
N PRO A 55 14.63 0.61 11.09
CA PRO A 55 15.05 -0.76 11.37
C PRO A 55 14.01 -1.79 10.91
N GLU A 56 12.73 -1.41 10.90
CA GLU A 56 11.63 -2.27 10.45
C GLU A 56 11.68 -2.51 8.93
N ASN A 57 11.79 -1.46 8.11
CA ASN A 57 11.83 -1.65 6.65
C ASN A 57 13.12 -2.37 6.19
N LEU A 58 14.26 -2.14 6.85
CA LEU A 58 15.49 -2.87 6.57
C LEU A 58 15.35 -4.36 6.89
N SER A 59 14.90 -4.70 8.10
CA SER A 59 14.81 -6.09 8.54
C SER A 59 13.67 -6.88 7.89
N MET A 60 12.53 -6.25 7.64
CA MET A 60 11.33 -6.93 7.13
C MET A 60 11.22 -6.92 5.62
N LEU A 61 11.79 -5.94 4.92
CA LEU A 61 11.65 -5.80 3.47
C LEU A 61 12.98 -5.98 2.75
N LEU A 62 13.97 -5.15 3.06
CA LEU A 62 15.22 -5.12 2.31
C LEU A 62 16.02 -6.42 2.49
N LEU A 63 16.28 -6.87 3.72
CA LEU A 63 17.05 -8.10 3.96
C LEU A 63 16.38 -9.35 3.33
N PRO A 64 15.06 -9.57 3.44
CA PRO A 64 14.39 -10.68 2.75
C PRO A 64 14.51 -10.62 1.22
N MET A 65 14.52 -9.43 0.61
CA MET A 65 14.74 -9.31 -0.84
C MET A 65 16.13 -9.79 -1.26
N LEU A 66 17.15 -9.62 -0.41
CA LEU A 66 18.51 -10.10 -0.68
C LEU A 66 18.62 -11.62 -0.57
N VAL A 67 17.96 -12.20 0.42
CA VAL A 67 18.01 -13.65 0.71
C VAL A 67 17.11 -14.42 -0.27
N ASN A 68 15.86 -14.00 -0.41
CA ASN A 68 14.82 -14.76 -1.11
C ASN A 68 14.63 -14.32 -2.56
N GLN A 69 15.28 -13.22 -2.99
CA GLN A 69 15.12 -12.61 -4.32
C GLN A 69 13.65 -12.27 -4.65
N LYS A 70 12.86 -12.04 -3.59
CA LYS A 70 11.42 -11.75 -3.63
C LYS A 70 11.07 -10.83 -2.46
N GLU A 71 10.05 -10.02 -2.65
CA GLU A 71 9.46 -9.25 -1.56
C GLU A 71 8.92 -10.18 -0.45
N ALA A 72 9.05 -9.75 0.79
CA ALA A 72 8.52 -10.49 1.93
C ALA A 72 6.99 -10.50 1.95
N LEU A 73 6.43 -11.60 2.46
CA LEU A 73 5.01 -11.69 2.77
C LEU A 73 4.73 -11.13 4.17
N GLY A 74 3.56 -10.52 4.29
CA GLY A 74 2.94 -10.07 5.53
C GLY A 74 1.56 -10.69 5.73
N SER A 75 0.88 -10.26 6.79
CA SER A 75 -0.51 -10.64 7.07
C SER A 75 -1.22 -9.60 7.93
N MET A 76 -2.54 -9.77 8.08
CA MET A 76 -3.51 -8.76 8.55
C MET A 76 -3.66 -7.59 7.56
N GLY A 77 -4.52 -6.63 7.90
CA GLY A 77 -4.79 -5.46 7.06
C GLY A 77 -3.85 -4.30 7.38
N ASN A 78 -3.91 -3.25 6.54
CA ASN A 78 -3.29 -1.98 6.86
C ASN A 78 -4.20 -1.20 7.81
N ASP A 79 -3.75 -1.00 9.03
CA ASP A 79 -4.51 -0.33 10.08
C ASP A 79 -3.77 0.89 10.65
N THR A 80 -2.71 1.35 9.97
CA THR A 80 -2.06 2.64 10.25
C THR A 80 -2.87 3.78 9.62
N PRO A 81 -2.63 5.03 10.04
CA PRO A 81 -3.22 6.20 9.40
C PRO A 81 -2.99 6.27 7.90
N LEU A 82 -3.93 6.94 7.22
CA LEU A 82 -3.68 7.52 5.90
C LEU A 82 -2.55 8.54 6.01
N ALA A 83 -1.77 8.73 4.94
CA ALA A 83 -0.63 9.64 4.95
C ALA A 83 -1.03 11.05 5.42
N CYS A 84 -2.14 11.59 4.92
CA CYS A 84 -2.67 12.89 5.35
C CYS A 84 -3.17 12.98 6.80
N LEU A 85 -3.23 11.87 7.54
CA LEU A 85 -3.62 11.80 8.96
C LEU A 85 -2.45 11.33 9.85
N SER A 86 -1.29 11.06 9.26
CA SER A 86 -0.12 10.53 9.97
C SER A 86 0.57 11.64 10.75
N GLU A 87 0.95 11.33 11.99
CA GLU A 87 1.77 12.23 12.83
C GLU A 87 3.28 11.95 12.71
N HIS A 88 3.70 10.99 11.88
CA HIS A 88 5.10 10.52 11.77
C HIS A 88 5.78 10.87 10.44
N ASP A 89 5.50 12.05 9.89
CA ASP A 89 6.14 12.60 8.67
C ASP A 89 6.22 11.56 7.53
N PRO A 90 5.10 11.19 6.90
CA PRO A 90 5.10 10.19 5.82
C PRO A 90 5.95 10.64 4.63
N LEU A 91 6.37 9.68 3.81
CA LEU A 91 6.99 10.00 2.52
C LEU A 91 5.90 10.28 1.49
N ILE A 92 6.19 11.14 0.51
CA ILE A 92 5.25 11.50 -0.56
C ILE A 92 4.67 10.28 -1.30
N TYR A 93 5.40 9.17 -1.36
CA TYR A 93 4.94 7.90 -1.91
C TYR A 93 3.65 7.39 -1.25
N GLU A 94 3.51 7.56 0.06
CA GLU A 94 2.41 6.99 0.86
C GLU A 94 1.04 7.62 0.56
N TYR A 95 1.03 8.80 -0.05
CA TYR A 95 -0.17 9.49 -0.51
C TYR A 95 -0.79 8.85 -1.76
N PHE A 96 -0.05 8.00 -2.47
CA PHE A 96 -0.52 7.34 -3.69
C PHE A 96 -0.96 5.90 -3.42
N LYS A 97 -2.13 5.51 -3.94
CA LYS A 97 -2.65 4.15 -3.87
C LYS A 97 -2.71 3.54 -5.26
N GLN A 98 -2.16 2.34 -5.40
CA GLN A 98 -2.13 1.58 -6.65
C GLN A 98 -3.56 1.25 -7.08
N LEU A 99 -3.90 1.62 -8.31
CA LEU A 99 -5.13 1.19 -8.96
C LEU A 99 -4.98 -0.24 -9.49
N PHE A 100 -6.10 -0.91 -9.69
CA PHE A 100 -6.13 -2.30 -10.14
C PHE A 100 -7.35 -2.54 -11.02
N ALA A 101 -7.31 -3.61 -11.80
CA ALA A 101 -8.42 -4.00 -12.63
C ALA A 101 -9.42 -4.83 -11.82
N GLN A 102 -10.70 -4.53 -11.98
CA GLN A 102 -11.79 -5.37 -11.49
C GLN A 102 -12.95 -5.34 -12.48
N VAL A 103 -13.40 -6.51 -12.92
CA VAL A 103 -14.51 -6.73 -13.87
C VAL A 103 -14.26 -6.23 -15.29
N THR A 104 -13.96 -4.94 -15.50
CA THR A 104 -13.86 -4.32 -16.83
C THR A 104 -12.79 -4.95 -17.71
N ASN A 105 -11.69 -5.35 -17.10
CA ASN A 105 -10.60 -6.08 -17.70
C ASN A 105 -9.93 -6.95 -16.62
N PRO A 106 -9.18 -8.00 -16.99
CA PRO A 106 -8.53 -8.86 -16.02
C PRO A 106 -7.12 -8.38 -15.64
N PRO A 107 -6.67 -8.64 -14.40
CA PRO A 107 -5.23 -8.66 -14.09
C PRO A 107 -4.54 -9.83 -14.80
N ILE A 108 -3.20 -9.79 -14.88
CA ILE A 108 -2.35 -10.85 -15.48
C ILE A 108 -1.69 -11.68 -14.36
N ASP A 109 -1.32 -12.94 -14.62
CA ASP A 109 -0.48 -13.69 -13.68
C ASP A 109 1.02 -13.40 -13.89
N PRO A 110 1.69 -12.59 -13.03
CA PRO A 110 3.07 -12.19 -13.25
C PRO A 110 4.09 -13.32 -13.05
N LEU A 111 3.65 -14.48 -12.54
CA LEU A 111 4.49 -15.65 -12.29
C LEU A 111 4.34 -16.66 -13.43
N ARG A 112 3.10 -17.04 -13.75
CA ARG A 112 2.79 -18.10 -14.73
C ARG A 112 2.76 -17.60 -16.16
N GLU A 113 2.34 -16.35 -16.35
CA GLU A 113 2.26 -15.69 -17.66
C GLU A 113 3.43 -14.71 -17.85
N ARG A 114 4.53 -14.89 -17.09
CA ARG A 114 5.72 -14.03 -17.11
C ARG A 114 6.27 -13.77 -18.51
N ILE A 115 6.10 -14.72 -19.43
CA ILE A 115 6.57 -14.67 -20.82
C ILE A 115 5.95 -13.52 -21.62
N VAL A 116 4.72 -13.08 -21.31
CA VAL A 116 4.08 -11.96 -21.99
C VAL A 116 4.45 -10.61 -21.39
N MET A 117 5.16 -10.60 -20.25
CA MET A 117 5.50 -9.38 -19.53
C MET A 117 6.95 -8.94 -19.77
N SER A 118 7.21 -7.64 -19.71
CA SER A 118 8.56 -7.10 -19.88
C SER A 118 8.81 -5.85 -19.05
N LEU A 119 9.97 -5.82 -18.39
CA LEU A 119 10.54 -4.61 -17.80
C LEU A 119 11.52 -3.91 -18.73
N ALA A 120 11.79 -4.50 -19.91
CA ALA A 120 12.70 -3.89 -20.86
C ALA A 120 12.05 -2.65 -21.47
N CYS A 121 12.78 -1.54 -21.47
CA CYS A 121 12.26 -0.25 -21.90
C CYS A 121 13.34 0.55 -22.64
N PRO A 122 13.04 1.12 -23.81
CA PRO A 122 13.89 2.14 -24.42
C PRO A 122 13.79 3.44 -23.63
N ILE A 123 14.93 4.10 -23.41
CA ILE A 123 15.01 5.41 -22.76
C ILE A 123 15.69 6.44 -23.66
N GLY A 124 15.54 7.71 -23.31
CA GLY A 124 16.12 8.83 -24.06
C GLY A 124 15.22 9.36 -25.19
N PRO A 125 15.75 10.26 -26.04
CA PRO A 125 15.01 10.97 -27.08
C PRO A 125 14.28 10.05 -28.06
N GLU A 126 13.07 10.42 -28.44
CA GLU A 126 12.24 9.69 -29.40
C GLU A 126 12.24 10.39 -30.76
N ALA A 127 12.38 9.60 -31.84
CA ALA A 127 12.20 10.08 -33.20
C ALA A 127 10.70 10.09 -33.57
N ASN A 128 10.35 10.78 -34.66
CA ASN A 128 8.97 10.86 -35.13
C ASN A 128 8.40 9.46 -35.41
N VAL A 129 7.29 9.10 -34.75
CA VAL A 129 6.63 7.80 -34.92
C VAL A 129 5.94 7.67 -36.29
N LEU A 130 5.59 8.79 -36.92
CA LEU A 130 4.91 8.83 -38.22
C LEU A 130 5.85 8.59 -39.41
N GLU A 131 7.17 8.68 -39.19
CA GLU A 131 8.19 8.53 -40.22
C GLU A 131 9.09 7.33 -39.92
N PRO A 132 8.96 6.21 -40.66
CA PRO A 132 9.86 5.07 -40.52
C PRO A 132 11.31 5.49 -40.78
N SER A 133 12.16 5.40 -39.75
CA SER A 133 13.54 5.89 -39.84
C SER A 133 14.48 5.07 -38.94
N PRO A 134 15.73 4.78 -39.37
CA PRO A 134 16.74 4.18 -38.50
C PRO A 134 16.97 4.95 -37.19
N LEU A 135 16.69 6.25 -37.18
CA LEU A 135 16.78 7.09 -35.97
C LEU A 135 15.89 6.59 -34.83
N GLN A 136 14.78 5.90 -35.12
CA GLN A 136 13.91 5.30 -34.10
C GLN A 136 14.63 4.20 -33.28
N ALA A 137 15.65 3.56 -33.84
CA ALA A 137 16.46 2.56 -33.16
C ALA A 137 17.60 3.15 -32.30
N HIS A 138 17.84 4.47 -32.38
CA HIS A 138 18.89 5.15 -31.63
C HIS A 138 18.42 5.44 -30.19
N ARG A 139 18.04 4.39 -29.46
CA ARG A 139 17.57 4.45 -28.07
C ARG A 139 18.50 3.63 -27.18
N LEU A 140 18.61 4.01 -25.92
CA LEU A 140 19.29 3.17 -24.93
C LEU A 140 18.29 2.15 -24.39
N TRP A 141 18.51 0.87 -24.71
CA TRP A 141 17.65 -0.21 -24.24
C TRP A 141 18.11 -0.67 -22.85
N LEU A 142 17.24 -0.49 -21.86
CA LEU A 142 17.42 -1.05 -20.52
C LEU A 142 16.64 -2.36 -20.44
N SER A 143 17.24 -3.40 -19.84
CA SER A 143 16.54 -4.65 -19.57
C SER A 143 15.56 -4.54 -18.38
N GLN A 144 15.82 -3.58 -17.50
CA GLN A 144 15.03 -3.26 -16.30
C GLN A 144 15.39 -1.83 -15.81
N PRO A 145 14.53 -1.17 -15.01
CA PRO A 145 14.67 0.25 -14.72
C PRO A 145 15.62 0.63 -13.57
N ILE A 146 16.06 -0.32 -12.74
CA ILE A 146 16.86 -0.07 -11.53
C ILE A 146 18.35 -0.05 -11.86
N LEU A 147 19.00 1.09 -11.65
CA LEU A 147 20.42 1.29 -11.99
C LEU A 147 21.32 0.99 -10.80
N SER A 148 22.48 0.36 -11.07
CA SER A 148 23.55 0.24 -10.08
C SER A 148 24.28 1.58 -9.87
N LEU A 149 25.12 1.65 -8.83
CA LEU A 149 26.03 2.78 -8.62
C LEU A 149 26.98 2.98 -9.83
N ASN A 150 27.41 1.89 -10.46
CA ASN A 150 28.26 1.95 -11.66
C ASN A 150 27.49 2.49 -12.87
N ASP A 151 26.22 2.13 -13.01
CA ASP A 151 25.38 2.62 -14.11
C ASP A 151 25.13 4.13 -13.98
N ILE A 152 24.83 4.63 -12.78
CA ILE A 152 24.61 6.07 -12.58
C ILE A 152 25.91 6.88 -12.77
N LEU A 153 27.06 6.35 -12.38
CA LEU A 153 28.37 6.95 -12.65
C LEU A 153 28.65 7.02 -14.16
N LEU A 154 28.31 5.97 -14.90
CA LEU A 154 28.38 6.00 -16.36
C LEU A 154 27.52 7.14 -16.93
N PHE A 155 26.27 7.28 -16.46
CA PHE A 155 25.41 8.38 -16.89
C PHE A 155 26.02 9.75 -16.52
N ARG A 156 26.60 9.92 -15.33
CA ARG A 156 27.27 11.17 -14.92
C ARG A 156 28.48 11.48 -15.81
N ARG A 157 29.26 10.49 -16.24
CA ARG A 157 30.38 10.66 -17.18
C ARG A 157 29.94 11.17 -18.57
N LEU A 158 28.66 11.01 -18.95
CA LEU A 158 28.12 11.57 -20.20
C LEU A 158 27.99 13.11 -20.18
N GLN A 159 28.22 13.78 -19.05
CA GLN A 159 28.27 15.24 -18.99
C GLN A 159 29.43 15.80 -19.84
N SER A 160 30.54 15.07 -19.90
CA SER A 160 31.72 15.46 -20.67
C SER A 160 31.66 14.89 -22.10
N PRO A 161 32.03 15.70 -23.12
CA PRO A 161 32.10 15.22 -24.51
C PRO A 161 33.15 14.10 -24.65
N LEU A 162 32.92 13.19 -25.60
CA LEU A 162 33.88 12.14 -25.94
C LEU A 162 35.21 12.75 -26.42
N PRO A 163 36.38 12.25 -25.97
CA PRO A 163 37.67 12.63 -26.52
C PRO A 163 37.72 12.35 -28.03
N SER A 164 38.19 13.33 -28.82
CA SER A 164 38.22 13.28 -30.28
C SER A 164 38.92 12.04 -30.86
N SER A 165 39.85 11.45 -30.13
CA SER A 165 40.62 10.26 -30.51
C SER A 165 39.81 8.95 -30.55
N LYS A 166 38.68 8.87 -29.82
CA LYS A 166 37.80 7.68 -29.80
C LYS A 166 36.53 7.84 -30.65
N MET A 167 36.33 9.01 -31.26
CA MET A 167 35.13 9.34 -32.07
C MET A 167 35.09 8.61 -33.43
N SER A 168 36.25 8.16 -33.93
CA SER A 168 36.40 7.52 -35.25
C SER A 168 35.87 6.09 -35.30
N THR A 169 35.79 5.38 -34.18
CA THR A 169 35.51 3.93 -34.09
C THR A 169 34.10 3.58 -33.62
N LEU A 170 33.24 4.56 -33.29
CA LEU A 170 31.93 4.35 -32.64
C LEU A 170 30.71 4.83 -33.47
N ARG A 171 30.85 5.02 -34.80
CA ARG A 171 29.82 5.64 -35.68
C ARG A 171 28.61 4.78 -36.04
N THR A 172 28.16 3.85 -35.20
CA THR A 172 26.99 3.00 -35.49
C THR A 172 25.70 3.48 -34.83
N SER A 173 25.77 4.29 -33.76
CA SER A 173 24.59 4.81 -33.06
C SER A 173 24.80 6.21 -32.47
N GLN A 174 23.76 7.05 -32.48
CA GLN A 174 23.79 8.39 -31.86
C GLN A 174 23.83 8.33 -30.33
N VAL A 175 23.47 7.19 -29.71
CA VAL A 175 23.48 7.01 -28.26
C VAL A 175 24.87 7.30 -27.66
N TYR A 176 25.95 6.99 -28.38
CA TYR A 176 27.31 7.26 -27.90
C TYR A 176 27.62 8.76 -27.81
N THR A 177 26.95 9.57 -28.63
CA THR A 177 27.09 11.05 -28.65
C THR A 177 26.19 11.76 -27.65
N TRP A 178 25.32 11.02 -26.96
CA TRP A 178 24.41 11.59 -25.97
C TRP A 178 25.17 12.26 -24.84
N ARG A 179 24.56 13.36 -24.37
CA ARG A 179 25.01 14.08 -23.19
C ARG A 179 23.99 13.93 -22.07
N SER A 180 24.50 13.91 -20.85
CA SER A 180 23.67 14.01 -19.65
C SER A 180 23.88 15.34 -18.95
N ARG A 181 22.92 15.73 -18.11
CA ARG A 181 23.08 16.81 -17.14
C ARG A 181 22.54 16.37 -15.79
N LEU A 182 23.31 16.64 -14.73
CA LEU A 182 22.87 16.48 -13.36
C LEU A 182 22.19 17.76 -12.88
N LEU A 183 20.96 17.63 -12.39
CA LEU A 183 20.20 18.68 -11.75
C LEU A 183 19.91 18.25 -10.30
N GLU A 184 20.39 19.07 -9.37
CA GLU A 184 20.23 18.84 -7.94
C GLU A 184 18.87 19.38 -7.49
N ALA A 185 18.05 18.53 -6.89
CA ALA A 185 16.75 18.88 -6.35
C ALA A 185 16.88 19.14 -4.84
N SER A 186 17.18 20.39 -4.48
CA SER A 186 17.30 20.81 -3.08
C SER A 186 17.02 22.29 -2.90
N PHE A 187 16.70 22.69 -1.66
CA PHE A 187 16.56 24.08 -1.24
C PHE A 187 17.38 24.35 0.02
N THR A 188 17.72 25.62 0.25
CA THR A 188 18.58 26.03 1.36
C THR A 188 17.77 26.75 2.43
N LEU A 189 17.92 26.28 3.67
CA LEU A 189 17.43 26.94 4.87
C LEU A 189 18.39 28.08 5.26
N TYR A 190 17.84 29.19 5.72
CA TYR A 190 18.63 30.35 6.19
C TYR A 190 18.12 30.84 7.55
N PRO A 191 18.98 31.54 8.33
CA PRO A 191 18.58 32.06 9.64
C PRO A 191 17.35 33.00 9.55
N GLY A 192 16.38 32.80 10.44
CA GLY A 192 15.17 33.63 10.52
C GLY A 192 14.00 33.17 9.64
N ILE A 193 14.14 32.06 8.93
CA ILE A 193 13.06 31.40 8.19
C ILE A 193 11.90 31.01 9.12
N ARG A 194 10.66 31.27 8.70
CA ARG A 194 9.47 30.86 9.46
C ARG A 194 8.90 29.59 8.83
N PRO A 195 8.21 28.73 9.60
CA PRO A 195 7.58 27.51 9.07
C PRO A 195 6.66 27.78 7.87
N MET A 196 5.91 28.88 7.91
CA MET A 196 5.03 29.32 6.82
C MET A 196 5.75 29.66 5.51
N ASP A 197 7.08 29.84 5.53
CA ASP A 197 7.88 30.16 4.34
C ASP A 197 8.45 28.87 3.69
N LEU A 198 8.35 27.70 4.36
CA LEU A 198 8.96 26.44 3.89
C LEU A 198 8.33 25.92 2.59
N GLY A 199 7.00 25.95 2.47
CA GLY A 199 6.32 25.51 1.25
C GLY A 199 6.69 26.38 0.05
N GLY A 200 6.83 27.69 0.26
CA GLY A 200 7.32 28.63 -0.74
C GLY A 200 8.70 28.23 -1.28
N LEU A 201 9.65 27.90 -0.41
CA LEU A 201 11.00 27.49 -0.82
C LEU A 201 11.03 26.16 -1.57
N MET A 202 10.26 25.17 -1.13
CA MET A 202 10.15 23.91 -1.85
C MET A 202 9.58 24.16 -3.26
N ARG A 203 8.53 24.96 -3.36
CA ARG A 203 7.92 25.31 -4.64
C ARG A 203 8.87 26.07 -5.54
N GLU A 204 9.56 27.09 -5.04
CA GLU A 204 10.57 27.86 -5.80
C GLU A 204 11.70 26.95 -6.30
N ALA A 205 12.16 25.99 -5.48
CA ALA A 205 13.16 25.02 -5.88
C ALA A 205 12.68 24.10 -7.00
N LEU A 206 11.43 23.66 -6.95
CA LEU A 206 10.80 22.88 -8.03
C LEU A 206 10.63 23.71 -9.31
N GLU A 207 10.22 24.98 -9.21
CA GLU A 207 10.11 25.90 -10.34
C GLU A 207 11.49 26.15 -10.99
N ALA A 208 12.52 26.40 -10.17
CA ALA A 208 13.89 26.55 -10.64
C ALA A 208 14.42 25.28 -11.31
N LEU A 209 14.10 24.11 -10.77
CA LEU A 209 14.46 22.81 -11.35
C LEU A 209 13.79 22.62 -12.73
N CYS A 210 12.52 22.98 -12.86
CA CYS A 210 11.78 22.94 -14.14
C CYS A 210 12.41 23.85 -15.20
N VAL A 211 12.72 25.10 -14.83
CA VAL A 211 13.39 26.07 -15.72
C VAL A 211 14.77 25.57 -16.13
N ALA A 212 15.55 25.03 -15.19
CA ALA A 212 16.86 24.46 -15.48
C ALA A 212 16.78 23.26 -16.44
N ALA A 213 15.81 22.36 -16.23
CA ALA A 213 15.56 21.22 -17.11
C ALA A 213 15.21 21.67 -18.53
N GLU A 214 14.30 22.63 -18.69
CA GLU A 214 13.94 23.19 -20.00
C GLU A 214 15.15 23.80 -20.70
N LYS A 215 15.91 24.66 -20.00
CA LYS A 215 17.09 25.33 -20.54
C LYS A 215 18.12 24.32 -21.06
N VAL A 216 18.40 23.31 -20.27
CA VAL A 216 19.37 22.26 -20.59
C VAL A 216 18.94 21.43 -21.81
N VAL A 217 17.64 21.19 -22.00
CA VAL A 217 17.14 20.49 -23.19
C VAL A 217 17.19 21.40 -24.44
N ARG A 218 16.77 22.67 -24.32
CA ARG A 218 16.73 23.61 -25.46
C ARG A 218 18.10 24.07 -25.92
N ASP A 219 18.94 24.51 -24.97
CA ASP A 219 20.18 25.22 -25.27
C ASP A 219 21.36 24.23 -25.40
N GLU A 220 21.41 23.23 -24.51
CA GLU A 220 22.50 22.26 -24.48
C GLU A 220 22.16 20.98 -25.26
N GLY A 221 20.91 20.76 -25.69
CA GLY A 221 20.54 19.57 -26.47
C GLY A 221 20.89 18.25 -25.77
N VAL A 222 20.71 18.20 -24.43
CA VAL A 222 21.00 16.98 -23.68
C VAL A 222 19.98 15.89 -23.96
N SER A 223 20.43 14.65 -23.89
CA SER A 223 19.60 13.48 -24.16
C SER A 223 19.12 12.81 -22.87
N ILE A 224 19.81 13.05 -21.75
CA ILE A 224 19.48 12.51 -20.43
C ILE A 224 19.55 13.63 -19.38
N ILE A 225 18.55 13.74 -18.53
CA ILE A 225 18.61 14.52 -17.29
C ILE A 225 18.68 13.54 -16.12
N ILE A 226 19.62 13.79 -15.21
CA ILE A 226 19.73 13.09 -13.93
C ILE A 226 19.18 14.05 -12.87
N ILE A 227 18.07 13.69 -12.25
CA ILE A 227 17.50 14.42 -11.11
C ILE A 227 18.01 13.72 -9.85
N SER A 228 18.68 14.47 -8.97
CA SER A 228 19.32 13.91 -7.78
C SER A 228 18.89 14.63 -6.50
N ASP A 229 18.63 13.85 -5.45
CA ASP A 229 18.43 14.33 -4.08
C ASP A 229 19.70 14.16 -3.21
N ARG A 230 20.85 13.90 -3.83
CA ARG A 230 22.12 13.61 -3.15
C ARG A 230 22.76 14.84 -2.51
N ARG A 231 22.55 16.05 -3.07
CA ARG A 231 23.07 17.29 -2.50
C ARG A 231 22.30 17.68 -1.24
N LEU A 232 22.89 17.38 -0.08
CA LEU A 232 22.34 17.72 1.22
C LEU A 232 23.43 18.20 2.18
N SER A 233 23.06 19.05 3.14
CA SER A 233 23.96 19.55 4.19
C SER A 233 23.12 19.96 5.41
N LYS A 234 23.76 20.48 6.47
CA LYS A 234 23.06 21.04 7.65
C LYS A 234 22.09 22.17 7.31
N ASP A 235 22.28 22.84 6.17
CA ASP A 235 21.43 23.94 5.72
C ASP A 235 20.74 23.64 4.38
N THR A 236 21.05 22.52 3.72
CA THR A 236 20.47 22.16 2.42
C THR A 236 19.60 20.92 2.55
N VAL A 237 18.31 21.10 2.27
CA VAL A 237 17.28 20.07 2.37
C VAL A 237 17.01 19.50 0.97
N PRO A 238 17.08 18.18 0.77
CA PRO A 238 16.70 17.57 -0.50
C PRO A 238 15.19 17.69 -0.72
N VAL A 239 14.79 17.96 -1.96
CA VAL A 239 13.39 17.84 -2.37
C VAL A 239 13.08 16.36 -2.57
N PRO A 240 11.93 15.84 -2.07
CA PRO A 240 11.53 14.46 -2.29
C PRO A 240 11.60 14.06 -3.77
N SER A 241 12.21 12.91 -4.06
CA SER A 241 12.55 12.50 -5.43
C SER A 241 11.33 12.47 -6.35
N LEU A 242 10.17 12.02 -5.83
CA LEU A 242 8.93 11.94 -6.60
C LEU A 242 8.37 13.32 -6.97
N LEU A 243 8.46 14.33 -6.09
CA LEU A 243 8.02 15.69 -6.38
C LEU A 243 8.92 16.33 -7.44
N ALA A 244 10.23 16.19 -7.28
CA ALA A 244 11.23 16.70 -8.22
C ALA A 244 11.05 16.10 -9.62
N LEU A 245 10.90 14.78 -9.70
CA LEU A 245 10.61 14.08 -10.94
C LEU A 245 9.29 14.53 -11.56
N GLY A 246 8.21 14.54 -10.78
CA GLY A 246 6.86 14.87 -11.25
C GLY A 246 6.81 16.28 -11.84
N ALA A 247 7.35 17.27 -11.12
CA ALA A 247 7.42 18.65 -11.59
C ALA A 247 8.17 18.78 -12.93
N VAL A 248 9.37 18.18 -13.04
CA VAL A 248 10.16 18.21 -14.28
C VAL A 248 9.43 17.48 -15.41
N HIS A 249 8.83 16.31 -15.14
CA HIS A 249 8.08 15.55 -16.13
C HIS A 249 6.91 16.35 -16.70
N GLN A 250 6.08 16.93 -15.83
CA GLN A 250 4.91 17.72 -16.21
C GLN A 250 5.30 19.02 -16.91
N HIS A 251 6.35 19.70 -16.44
CA HIS A 251 6.87 20.90 -17.10
C HIS A 251 7.34 20.60 -18.52
N LEU A 252 8.17 19.57 -18.71
CA LEU A 252 8.67 19.17 -20.03
C LEU A 252 7.55 18.68 -20.96
N LEU A 253 6.45 18.14 -20.45
CA LEU A 253 5.24 17.87 -21.24
C LEU A 253 4.57 19.17 -21.70
N LYS A 254 4.36 20.13 -20.80
CA LYS A 254 3.73 21.42 -21.09
C LYS A 254 4.49 22.24 -22.14
N VAL A 255 5.80 22.07 -22.23
CA VAL A 255 6.67 22.79 -23.20
C VAL A 255 7.11 21.94 -24.41
N ASP A 256 6.49 20.78 -24.63
CA ASP A 256 6.74 19.84 -25.75
C ASP A 256 8.19 19.31 -25.85
N LEU A 257 8.88 19.19 -24.71
CA LEU A 257 10.27 18.72 -24.63
C LEU A 257 10.42 17.31 -24.04
N ARG A 258 9.39 16.73 -23.42
CA ARG A 258 9.52 15.43 -22.73
C ARG A 258 10.00 14.29 -23.63
N MET A 259 9.61 14.31 -24.91
CA MET A 259 10.05 13.30 -25.91
C MET A 259 11.51 13.48 -26.35
N LYS A 260 12.17 14.60 -26.02
CA LYS A 260 13.54 14.91 -26.42
C LYS A 260 14.58 14.40 -25.44
N VAL A 261 14.17 13.87 -24.28
CA VAL A 261 15.08 13.58 -23.16
C VAL A 261 14.62 12.36 -22.37
N GLY A 262 15.56 11.62 -21.79
CA GLY A 262 15.28 10.60 -20.77
C GLY A 262 15.49 11.17 -19.36
N LEU A 263 14.62 10.81 -18.41
CA LEU A 263 14.70 11.24 -17.02
C LEU A 263 15.21 10.10 -16.14
N VAL A 264 16.42 10.24 -15.62
CA VAL A 264 17.02 9.30 -14.66
C VAL A 264 16.91 9.91 -13.27
N VAL A 265 16.43 9.13 -12.30
CA VAL A 265 16.32 9.58 -10.91
C VAL A 265 17.43 8.92 -10.08
N GLU A 266 18.24 9.72 -9.42
CA GLU A 266 19.17 9.27 -8.39
C GLU A 266 18.55 9.62 -7.04
N SER A 267 18.04 8.61 -6.34
CA SER A 267 17.13 8.79 -5.20
C SER A 267 17.67 8.17 -3.91
N GLY A 268 17.61 8.95 -2.84
CA GLY A 268 17.87 8.54 -1.48
C GLY A 268 16.63 8.00 -0.77
N ASP A 269 15.44 8.50 -1.09
CA ASP A 269 14.18 8.11 -0.43
C ASP A 269 13.50 6.83 -1.00
N ALA A 270 13.85 6.40 -2.21
CA ALA A 270 13.28 5.22 -2.86
C ALA A 270 13.96 3.91 -2.39
N ARG A 271 13.16 2.97 -1.88
CA ARG A 271 13.66 1.67 -1.36
C ARG A 271 12.66 0.52 -1.48
N GLU A 272 11.37 0.82 -1.56
CA GLU A 272 10.29 -0.18 -1.63
C GLU A 272 9.74 -0.30 -3.06
N VAL A 273 9.15 -1.46 -3.38
CA VAL A 273 8.53 -1.71 -4.71
C VAL A 273 7.56 -0.61 -5.11
N HIS A 274 6.75 -0.12 -4.15
CA HIS A 274 5.81 0.97 -4.37
C HIS A 274 6.49 2.29 -4.78
N HIS A 275 7.63 2.64 -4.17
CA HIS A 275 8.38 3.87 -4.50
C HIS A 275 8.88 3.82 -5.95
N PHE A 276 9.37 2.66 -6.39
CA PHE A 276 9.78 2.49 -7.79
C PHE A 276 8.58 2.56 -8.74
N CYS A 277 7.46 1.95 -8.38
CA CYS A 277 6.26 1.95 -9.22
C CYS A 277 5.65 3.35 -9.39
N THR A 278 5.69 4.20 -8.35
CA THR A 278 5.27 5.60 -8.43
C THR A 278 6.23 6.40 -9.29
N LEU A 279 7.54 6.36 -9.02
CA LEU A 279 8.55 7.05 -9.85
C LEU A 279 8.41 6.71 -11.35
N LEU A 280 8.25 5.43 -11.69
CA LEU A 280 8.05 5.01 -13.08
C LEU A 280 6.75 5.55 -13.70
N SER A 281 5.66 5.49 -12.93
CA SER A 281 4.33 5.95 -13.38
C SER A 281 4.22 7.46 -13.50
N PHE A 282 5.11 8.21 -12.83
CA PHE A 282 5.23 9.67 -12.90
C PHE A 282 6.42 10.15 -13.75
N GLY A 283 6.98 9.26 -14.58
CA GLY A 283 7.79 9.68 -15.72
C GLY A 283 9.28 9.34 -15.64
N ALA A 284 9.75 8.60 -14.62
CA ALA A 284 11.13 8.11 -14.59
C ALA A 284 11.37 7.10 -15.70
N ASP A 285 12.49 7.25 -16.41
CA ASP A 285 13.01 6.28 -17.37
C ASP A 285 13.90 5.23 -16.71
N ALA A 286 14.65 5.63 -15.66
CA ALA A 286 15.48 4.74 -14.86
C ALA A 286 15.70 5.33 -13.46
N ILE A 287 15.99 4.48 -12.47
CA ILE A 287 16.06 4.87 -11.06
C ILE A 287 17.30 4.24 -10.42
N CYS A 288 18.18 5.03 -9.83
CA CYS A 288 19.27 4.56 -8.97
C CYS A 288 18.92 4.82 -7.50
N PRO A 289 18.47 3.80 -6.74
CA PRO A 289 18.25 3.92 -5.30
C PRO A 289 19.60 3.85 -4.54
N TYR A 290 20.41 4.89 -4.68
CA TYR A 290 21.81 4.85 -4.20
C TYR A 290 21.89 4.59 -2.69
N MET A 291 20.96 5.14 -1.89
CA MET A 291 20.97 4.95 -0.44
C MET A 291 20.76 3.49 -0.04
N VAL A 292 19.98 2.73 -0.81
CA VAL A 292 19.84 1.28 -0.56
C VAL A 292 21.20 0.61 -0.72
N PHE A 293 21.91 0.87 -1.82
CA PHE A 293 23.20 0.22 -2.08
C PHE A 293 24.28 0.64 -1.11
N GLU A 294 24.39 1.93 -0.79
CA GLU A 294 25.34 2.41 0.23
C GLU A 294 25.05 1.79 1.61
N THR A 295 23.77 1.68 1.99
CA THR A 295 23.37 1.05 3.25
C THR A 295 23.77 -0.42 3.30
N LEU A 296 23.58 -1.17 2.20
CA LEU A 296 23.95 -2.58 2.11
C LEU A 296 25.46 -2.80 2.17
N GLN A 297 26.25 -1.96 1.50
CA GLN A 297 27.72 -2.00 1.58
C GLN A 297 28.20 -1.81 3.02
N ARG A 298 27.58 -0.86 3.74
CA ARG A 298 27.90 -0.62 5.16
C ARG A 298 27.49 -1.79 6.07
N LEU A 299 26.28 -2.33 5.92
CA LEU A 299 25.83 -3.52 6.65
C LEU A 299 26.77 -4.72 6.44
N ARG A 300 27.30 -4.87 5.21
CA ARG A 300 28.30 -5.89 4.90
C ARG A 300 29.61 -5.63 5.65
N SER A 301 30.15 -4.40 5.58
CA SER A 301 31.41 -4.05 6.25
C SER A 301 31.34 -4.21 7.77
N GLU A 302 30.15 -4.05 8.35
CA GLU A 302 29.88 -4.25 9.78
C GLU A 302 29.56 -5.71 10.16
N GLY A 303 29.52 -6.63 9.20
CA GLY A 303 29.25 -8.06 9.42
C GLY A 303 27.79 -8.41 9.72
N MET A 304 26.87 -7.44 9.67
CA MET A 304 25.45 -7.60 10.05
C MET A 304 24.62 -8.47 9.09
N LEU A 305 25.12 -8.71 7.87
CA LEU A 305 24.46 -9.58 6.90
C LEU A 305 24.58 -11.08 7.24
N THR A 306 25.66 -11.49 7.93
CA THR A 306 25.91 -12.91 8.28
C THR A 306 24.82 -13.48 9.18
N SER A 307 24.32 -12.70 10.14
CA SER A 307 23.28 -13.09 11.09
C SER A 307 21.89 -13.27 10.46
N SER A 308 21.71 -12.83 9.22
CA SER A 308 20.45 -12.91 8.47
C SER A 308 20.35 -14.15 7.57
N GLY A 309 21.33 -15.06 7.66
CA GLY A 309 21.41 -16.26 6.81
C GLY A 309 21.99 -16.00 5.41
N VAL A 310 22.55 -14.80 5.18
CA VAL A 310 23.31 -14.48 3.97
C VAL A 310 24.75 -14.97 4.16
N ASP A 311 25.19 -15.87 3.28
CA ASP A 311 26.59 -16.30 3.24
C ASP A 311 27.46 -15.19 2.62
N VAL A 312 28.02 -14.33 3.47
CA VAL A 312 28.76 -13.13 3.05
C VAL A 312 30.05 -13.47 2.30
N GLU A 313 30.60 -14.66 2.50
CA GLU A 313 31.78 -15.14 1.73
C GLU A 313 31.41 -15.55 0.30
N LYS A 314 30.13 -15.85 0.02
CA LYS A 314 29.66 -16.32 -1.29
C LYS A 314 29.02 -15.25 -2.17
N VAL A 315 28.74 -14.05 -1.64
CA VAL A 315 27.99 -13.02 -2.39
C VAL A 315 28.79 -11.71 -2.46
N SER A 316 29.22 -11.31 -3.66
CA SER A 316 29.81 -10.00 -3.94
C SER A 316 28.76 -8.89 -3.87
N ASP A 317 29.18 -7.62 -3.80
CA ASP A 317 28.25 -6.47 -3.83
C ASP A 317 27.40 -6.48 -5.12
N GLU A 318 28.00 -6.91 -6.22
CA GLU A 318 27.29 -7.15 -7.49
C GLU A 318 26.23 -8.26 -7.36
N GLY A 319 26.51 -9.31 -6.58
CA GLY A 319 25.54 -10.35 -6.25
C GLY A 319 24.35 -9.82 -5.45
N PHE A 320 24.59 -8.94 -4.48
CA PHE A 320 23.52 -8.28 -3.73
C PHE A 320 22.66 -7.39 -4.61
N PHE A 321 23.30 -6.59 -5.48
CA PHE A 321 22.60 -5.80 -6.48
C PHE A 321 21.69 -6.68 -7.35
N LYS A 322 22.20 -7.78 -7.89
CA LYS A 322 21.42 -8.72 -8.73
C LYS A 322 20.22 -9.31 -7.97
N ASN A 323 20.40 -9.70 -6.71
CA ASN A 323 19.31 -10.24 -5.89
C ASN A 323 18.23 -9.19 -5.61
N TYR A 324 18.64 -7.98 -5.21
CA TYR A 324 17.73 -6.87 -4.94
C TYR A 324 16.95 -6.47 -6.19
N VAL A 325 17.63 -6.27 -7.32
CA VAL A 325 17.00 -5.92 -8.59
C VAL A 325 16.03 -6.99 -9.06
N LYS A 326 16.35 -8.28 -8.87
CA LYS A 326 15.43 -9.38 -9.20
C LYS A 326 14.17 -9.35 -8.33
N ALA A 327 14.31 -9.06 -7.04
CA ALA A 327 13.18 -8.92 -6.12
C ALA A 327 12.29 -7.72 -6.49
N VAL A 328 12.90 -6.55 -6.67
CA VAL A 328 12.20 -5.32 -7.08
C VAL A 328 11.53 -5.48 -8.45
N GLY A 329 12.23 -6.05 -9.43
CA GLY A 329 11.68 -6.31 -10.75
C GLY A 329 10.47 -7.25 -10.71
N SER A 330 10.53 -8.31 -9.89
CA SER A 330 9.38 -9.19 -9.67
C SER A 330 8.21 -8.45 -9.02
N GLY A 331 8.50 -7.52 -8.10
CA GLY A 331 7.51 -6.65 -7.48
C GLY A 331 6.87 -5.66 -8.47
N ILE A 332 7.66 -5.00 -9.32
CA ILE A 332 7.15 -4.07 -10.34
C ILE A 332 6.21 -4.79 -11.30
N LEU A 333 6.60 -5.98 -11.79
CA LEU A 333 5.73 -6.80 -12.64
C LEU A 333 4.42 -7.14 -11.93
N LYS A 334 4.49 -7.45 -10.64
CA LYS A 334 3.29 -7.74 -9.85
C LYS A 334 2.36 -6.54 -9.77
N VAL A 335 2.87 -5.33 -9.57
CA VAL A 335 2.07 -4.09 -9.55
C VAL A 335 1.47 -3.79 -10.92
N MET A 336 2.25 -3.87 -12.00
CA MET A 336 1.75 -3.69 -13.37
C MET A 336 0.63 -4.68 -13.70
N ALA A 337 0.81 -5.94 -13.29
CA ALA A 337 -0.14 -7.01 -13.53
C ALA A 337 -1.50 -6.78 -12.86
N LYS A 338 -1.57 -5.99 -11.77
CA LYS A 338 -2.84 -5.66 -11.09
C LYS A 338 -3.84 -4.98 -12.03
N MET A 339 -3.35 -4.16 -12.96
CA MET A 339 -4.17 -3.48 -13.97
C MET A 339 -4.20 -4.23 -15.32
N GLY A 340 -3.55 -5.40 -15.41
CA GLY A 340 -3.43 -6.15 -16.65
C GLY A 340 -2.41 -5.56 -17.64
N ILE A 341 -1.43 -4.77 -17.16
CA ILE A 341 -0.41 -4.15 -18.01
C ILE A 341 0.79 -5.09 -18.14
N SER A 342 1.15 -5.45 -19.38
CA SER A 342 2.24 -6.40 -19.63
C SER A 342 3.63 -5.75 -19.77
N THR A 343 3.72 -4.52 -20.29
CA THR A 343 5.01 -3.89 -20.63
C THR A 343 5.27 -2.63 -19.80
N LEU A 344 6.51 -2.47 -19.34
CA LEU A 344 6.92 -1.27 -18.60
C LEU A 344 6.80 -0.01 -19.46
N GLN A 345 6.98 -0.13 -20.78
CA GLN A 345 6.82 0.98 -21.71
C GLN A 345 5.40 1.59 -21.64
N SER A 346 4.36 0.77 -21.49
CA SER A 346 2.97 1.25 -21.34
C SER A 346 2.64 1.68 -19.92
N TYR A 347 3.33 1.15 -18.90
CA TYR A 347 3.12 1.54 -17.51
C TYR A 347 3.79 2.88 -17.16
N LYS A 348 4.93 3.18 -17.80
CA LYS A 348 5.66 4.42 -17.59
C LYS A 348 4.81 5.63 -17.97
N ALA A 349 4.80 6.65 -17.11
CA ALA A 349 3.99 7.87 -17.27
C ALA A 349 2.45 7.64 -17.35
N ALA A 350 1.95 6.44 -17.03
CA ALA A 350 0.52 6.12 -17.14
C ALA A 350 -0.32 6.60 -15.93
N GLN A 351 0.33 7.02 -14.84
CA GLN A 351 -0.31 7.51 -13.61
C GLN A 351 -1.40 6.55 -13.05
N ILE A 352 -1.10 5.24 -12.98
CA ILE A 352 -1.99 4.18 -12.47
C ILE A 352 -2.09 4.21 -10.92
N PHE A 353 -2.40 5.39 -10.40
CA PHE A 353 -2.50 5.68 -8.97
C PHE A 353 -3.63 6.68 -8.71
N GLU A 354 -4.19 6.61 -7.52
CA GLU A 354 -5.03 7.67 -6.95
C GLU A 354 -4.31 8.31 -5.77
N ALA A 355 -4.35 9.64 -5.70
CA ALA A 355 -3.79 10.41 -4.58
C ALA A 355 -4.85 10.65 -3.51
N VAL A 356 -4.51 10.39 -2.24
CA VAL A 356 -5.40 10.62 -1.09
C VAL A 356 -4.78 11.66 -0.18
N GLY A 357 -5.43 12.83 -0.06
CA GLY A 357 -5.01 13.88 0.85
C GLY A 357 -3.85 14.73 0.33
N LEU A 358 -3.72 14.91 -0.99
CA LEU A 358 -2.81 15.89 -1.59
C LEU A 358 -3.59 17.10 -2.10
N ALA A 359 -3.09 18.31 -1.84
CA ALA A 359 -3.70 19.52 -2.34
C ALA A 359 -3.63 19.62 -3.87
N GLN A 360 -4.62 20.29 -4.45
CA GLN A 360 -4.72 20.46 -5.91
C GLN A 360 -3.49 21.16 -6.48
N GLU A 361 -2.89 22.12 -5.76
CA GLU A 361 -1.67 22.81 -6.21
C GLU A 361 -0.47 21.87 -6.44
N VAL A 362 -0.32 20.83 -5.61
CA VAL A 362 0.74 19.83 -5.75
C VAL A 362 0.43 18.91 -6.92
N VAL A 363 -0.83 18.49 -7.06
CA VAL A 363 -1.29 17.67 -8.20
C VAL A 363 -1.09 18.43 -9.53
N ASP A 364 -1.46 19.70 -9.60
CA ASP A 364 -1.36 20.51 -10.83
C ASP A 364 0.09 20.76 -11.25
N MET A 365 1.00 20.90 -10.29
CA MET A 365 2.42 21.12 -10.57
C MET A 365 3.15 19.82 -10.89
N CYS A 366 2.96 18.76 -10.09
CA CYS A 366 3.80 17.57 -10.11
C CYS A 366 3.13 16.33 -10.74
N PHE A 367 1.79 16.23 -10.68
CA PHE A 367 1.06 14.99 -10.96
C PHE A 367 -0.22 15.23 -11.78
N THR A 368 -0.15 16.14 -12.76
CA THR A 368 -1.33 16.62 -13.50
C THR A 368 -2.13 15.45 -14.08
N GLY A 369 -3.44 15.42 -13.81
CA GLY A 369 -4.35 14.37 -14.27
C GLY A 369 -4.51 13.18 -13.31
N THR A 370 -3.75 13.11 -12.23
CA THR A 370 -4.03 12.14 -11.15
C THR A 370 -5.27 12.54 -10.38
N VAL A 371 -6.14 11.57 -10.10
CA VAL A 371 -7.35 11.79 -9.29
C VAL A 371 -6.95 12.04 -7.84
N SER A 372 -7.49 13.10 -7.24
CA SER A 372 -7.44 13.33 -5.79
C SER A 372 -8.78 13.86 -5.28
N ARG A 373 -9.65 12.94 -4.83
CA ARG A 373 -11.04 13.27 -4.42
C ARG A 373 -11.10 14.04 -3.10
N ILE A 374 -10.11 13.81 -2.24
CA ILE A 374 -9.95 14.51 -0.97
C ILE A 374 -8.62 15.23 -1.03
N ALA A 375 -8.68 16.56 -1.12
CA ALA A 375 -7.52 17.42 -1.02
C ALA A 375 -6.98 17.42 0.42
N GLY A 376 -5.71 17.76 0.59
CA GLY A 376 -5.05 17.77 1.91
C GLY A 376 -3.72 18.52 1.87
N ALA A 377 -2.62 17.82 2.12
CA ALA A 377 -1.28 18.37 2.22
C ALA A 377 -0.88 19.17 0.95
N GLY A 378 -0.61 20.46 1.13
CA GLY A 378 0.01 21.34 0.14
C GLY A 378 1.53 21.36 0.28
N PHE A 379 2.18 22.31 -0.42
CA PHE A 379 3.64 22.43 -0.32
C PHE A 379 4.12 22.77 1.09
N ASP A 380 3.32 23.49 1.88
CA ASP A 380 3.65 23.85 3.27
C ASP A 380 3.84 22.60 4.14
N VAL A 381 2.87 21.68 4.13
CA VAL A 381 2.91 20.44 4.91
C VAL A 381 4.03 19.52 4.41
N LEU A 382 4.15 19.33 3.10
CA LEU A 382 5.19 18.46 2.53
C LEU A 382 6.60 18.98 2.80
N ALA A 383 6.77 20.31 2.82
CA ALA A 383 8.03 20.95 3.20
C ALA A 383 8.32 20.81 4.70
N GLU A 384 7.30 20.93 5.55
CA GLU A 384 7.42 20.69 6.98
C GLU A 384 7.84 19.25 7.29
N GLU A 385 7.21 18.24 6.68
CA GLU A 385 7.53 16.82 6.86
C GLU A 385 9.01 16.53 6.52
N VAL A 386 9.51 17.02 5.37
CA VAL A 386 10.93 16.81 4.99
C VAL A 386 11.89 17.61 5.86
N CYS A 387 11.53 18.83 6.27
CA CYS A 387 12.34 19.64 7.16
C CYS A 387 12.38 19.06 8.59
N SER A 388 11.29 18.44 9.06
CA SER A 388 11.24 17.72 10.32
C SER A 388 12.20 16.53 10.32
N ARG A 389 12.14 15.68 9.28
CA ARG A 389 13.11 14.57 9.09
C ARG A 389 14.56 15.08 9.00
N HIS A 390 14.78 16.20 8.31
CA HIS A 390 16.10 16.84 8.20
C HIS A 390 16.61 17.35 9.55
N ALA A 391 15.76 18.02 10.33
CA ALA A 391 16.11 18.50 11.66
C ALA A 391 16.42 17.34 12.61
N ASN A 392 15.66 16.24 12.53
CA ASN A 392 15.93 15.01 13.28
C ASN A 392 17.29 14.37 12.91
N ALA A 393 17.72 14.51 11.65
CA ALA A 393 18.98 13.99 11.15
C ALA A 393 20.20 14.84 11.56
N PHE A 394 20.07 16.18 11.55
CA PHE A 394 21.20 17.10 11.76
C PHE A 394 21.19 17.84 13.11
N GLY A 395 20.18 17.60 13.95
CA GLY A 395 20.09 18.17 15.31
C GLY A 395 19.72 19.66 15.35
N LYS A 396 19.49 20.30 14.21
CA LYS A 396 19.15 21.73 14.10
C LYS A 396 17.96 21.92 13.17
N LEU A 397 16.82 22.34 13.72
CA LEU A 397 16.10 23.43 13.08
C LEU A 397 16.84 24.69 13.53
N HIS A 398 17.23 25.58 12.60
CA HIS A 398 17.45 26.97 12.98
C HIS A 398 16.13 27.46 13.60
N ALA A 399 16.01 27.37 14.92
CA ALA A 399 14.74 27.56 15.60
C ALA A 399 14.31 29.02 15.45
N ILE A 400 13.28 29.23 14.62
CA ILE A 400 11.99 29.95 14.75
C ILE A 400 11.90 31.15 15.75
N TYR A 401 12.76 31.28 16.77
CA TYR A 401 12.74 32.35 17.77
C TYR A 401 14.08 33.02 18.08
N GLY A 402 15.16 32.77 17.33
CA GLY A 402 16.42 33.51 17.49
C GLY A 402 17.16 33.26 18.81
N ALA A 403 16.71 32.31 19.62
CA ALA A 403 17.49 31.70 20.69
C ALA A 403 17.93 30.33 20.19
N SER A 404 19.24 30.06 20.21
CA SER A 404 19.78 28.71 20.19
C SER A 404 19.28 28.00 21.45
N ILE A 405 18.12 27.39 21.37
CA ILE A 405 17.70 26.39 22.34
C ILE A 405 18.45 25.14 21.91
N GLU A 406 19.47 24.78 22.68
CA GLU A 406 19.94 23.40 22.69
C GLU A 406 18.69 22.53 22.82
N SER A 407 18.39 21.75 21.78
CA SER A 407 17.28 20.81 21.87
C SER A 407 17.45 20.04 23.18
N PRO A 408 16.39 19.68 23.92
CA PRO A 408 16.51 18.70 25.00
C PRO A 408 17.21 17.39 24.54
N LEU A 409 17.36 17.16 23.23
CA LEU A 409 18.21 16.13 22.64
C LEU A 409 19.72 16.42 22.63
N GLU A 410 20.21 17.66 22.68
CA GLU A 410 21.65 17.92 22.81
C GLU A 410 22.18 17.45 24.16
N VAL A 411 21.34 17.38 25.20
CA VAL A 411 21.70 16.76 26.50
C VAL A 411 21.60 15.21 26.47
N ALA A 412 20.96 14.61 25.45
CA ALA A 412 20.72 13.15 25.36
C ALA A 412 21.52 12.44 24.25
N LEU A 413 22.12 13.19 23.32
CA LEU A 413 22.99 12.67 22.27
C LEU A 413 24.44 12.51 22.76
N ASP A 414 24.84 13.29 23.77
CA ASP A 414 26.07 13.04 24.50
C ASP A 414 25.83 11.94 25.55
N SER A 415 26.50 10.80 25.36
CA SER A 415 26.82 9.77 26.36
C SER A 415 25.93 8.52 26.57
N VAL A 416 25.00 8.17 25.65
CA VAL A 416 24.40 6.81 25.65
C VAL A 416 24.57 6.08 24.31
N PRO A 417 25.38 5.00 24.24
CA PRO A 417 25.43 4.12 23.08
C PRO A 417 24.03 3.54 22.80
N GLY A 418 23.45 3.83 21.62
CA GLY A 418 22.19 3.25 21.16
C GLY A 418 21.08 4.24 20.80
N ASN A 419 21.22 5.53 21.11
CA ASN A 419 20.15 6.53 20.95
C ASN A 419 20.19 7.31 19.62
N SER A 420 20.51 6.63 18.51
CA SER A 420 20.46 7.25 17.18
C SER A 420 19.02 7.53 16.73
N PRO A 421 18.73 8.63 16.00
CA PRO A 421 17.44 8.84 15.35
C PRO A 421 16.99 7.64 14.51
N PHE A 422 17.92 6.95 13.83
CA PHE A 422 17.63 5.74 13.07
C PHE A 422 17.20 4.55 13.95
N SER A 423 17.64 4.48 15.21
CA SER A 423 17.25 3.39 16.13
C SER A 423 15.76 3.43 16.51
N ARG A 424 15.07 4.55 16.28
CA ARG A 424 13.64 4.68 16.56
C ARG A 424 12.84 3.91 15.52
N ASN A 425 12.18 2.85 15.97
CA ASN A 425 11.25 2.10 15.13
C ASN A 425 9.85 2.70 15.26
N THR A 426 9.39 3.36 14.19
CA THR A 426 8.06 3.99 14.11
C THR A 426 6.93 2.97 14.10
N GLY A 427 7.17 1.70 13.76
CA GLY A 427 6.15 0.65 13.81
C GLY A 427 5.13 0.69 12.67
N LEU A 428 5.53 1.10 11.46
CA LEU A 428 4.64 1.19 10.29
C LEU A 428 4.02 -0.15 9.87
N TYR A 429 4.70 -1.28 10.12
CA TYR A 429 4.21 -2.61 9.76
C TYR A 429 3.66 -3.39 10.97
N HIS A 430 4.28 -3.21 12.13
CA HIS A 430 3.82 -3.74 13.41
C HIS A 430 3.75 -2.63 14.45
N TRP A 431 2.66 -2.62 15.21
CA TRP A 431 2.50 -1.72 16.34
C TRP A 431 3.71 -1.73 17.29
N ARG A 432 4.15 -0.53 17.67
CA ARG A 432 5.20 -0.27 18.65
C ARG A 432 4.71 0.77 19.64
N SER A 433 5.12 0.60 20.90
CA SER A 433 4.83 1.61 21.93
C SER A 433 5.56 2.92 21.59
N GLY A 434 4.82 4.02 21.52
CA GLY A 434 5.35 5.33 21.13
C GLY A 434 5.63 5.50 19.63
N GLY A 435 5.23 4.53 18.80
CA GLY A 435 5.28 4.63 17.35
C GLY A 435 3.97 5.16 16.75
N GLU A 436 3.80 4.89 15.46
CA GLU A 436 2.61 5.20 14.67
C GLU A 436 1.34 4.61 15.29
N ARG A 437 0.23 5.30 15.11
CA ARG A 437 -1.08 4.80 15.57
C ARG A 437 -1.51 3.58 14.76
N HIS A 438 -2.28 2.71 15.39
CA HIS A 438 -2.93 1.59 14.71
C HIS A 438 -4.36 1.46 15.22
N MET A 439 -5.30 1.18 14.31
CA MET A 439 -6.66 0.85 14.71
C MET A 439 -6.68 -0.33 15.69
N ASN A 440 -5.84 -1.35 15.47
CA ASN A 440 -5.75 -2.52 16.33
C ASN A 440 -4.60 -2.38 17.34
N ASP A 441 -4.72 -1.43 18.27
CA ASP A 441 -3.80 -1.29 19.37
C ASP A 441 -4.08 -2.32 20.51
N PRO A 442 -3.09 -2.66 21.35
CA PRO A 442 -3.24 -3.65 22.41
C PRO A 442 -4.34 -3.36 23.43
N VAL A 443 -4.60 -2.09 23.76
CA VAL A 443 -5.62 -1.70 24.74
C VAL A 443 -7.00 -1.97 24.18
N THR A 444 -7.24 -1.55 22.93
CA THR A 444 -8.52 -1.80 22.26
C THR A 444 -8.77 -3.30 22.05
N ILE A 445 -7.73 -4.08 21.72
CA ILE A 445 -7.81 -5.55 21.61
C ILE A 445 -8.23 -6.18 22.94
N ALA A 446 -7.55 -5.82 24.03
CA ALA A 446 -7.80 -6.38 25.36
C ALA A 446 -9.23 -6.05 25.85
N LYS A 447 -9.68 -4.81 25.65
CA LYS A 447 -11.04 -4.39 26.01
C LYS A 447 -12.11 -5.14 25.21
N LEU A 448 -11.91 -5.32 23.89
CA LEU A 448 -12.86 -6.07 23.05
C LEU A 448 -13.00 -7.53 23.51
N GLN A 449 -11.87 -8.18 23.81
CA GLN A 449 -11.87 -9.54 24.35
C GLN A 449 -12.59 -9.59 25.71
N ALA A 450 -12.22 -8.72 26.65
CA ALA A 450 -12.82 -8.69 27.98
C ALA A 450 -14.33 -8.39 27.94
N ALA A 451 -14.79 -7.47 27.09
CA ALA A 451 -16.21 -7.16 26.92
C ALA A 451 -17.00 -8.37 26.40
N SER A 452 -16.47 -9.02 25.37
CA SER A 452 -17.14 -10.13 24.69
C SER A 452 -17.14 -11.41 25.53
N HIS A 453 -16.06 -11.68 26.27
CA HIS A 453 -15.94 -12.86 27.14
C HIS A 453 -16.85 -12.77 28.36
N ASN A 454 -16.98 -11.58 28.95
CA ASN A 454 -17.79 -11.36 30.16
C ASN A 454 -19.21 -10.87 29.87
N ASN A 455 -19.60 -10.74 28.60
CA ASN A 455 -20.85 -10.10 28.17
C ASN A 455 -21.11 -8.76 28.86
N ASN A 456 -20.08 -7.90 28.93
CA ASN A 456 -20.10 -6.70 29.75
C ASN A 456 -20.23 -5.44 28.88
N ARG A 457 -21.40 -4.81 28.96
CA ARG A 457 -21.74 -3.58 28.22
C ARG A 457 -20.86 -2.38 28.56
N GLU A 458 -20.45 -2.24 29.82
CA GLU A 458 -19.62 -1.10 30.24
C GLU A 458 -18.18 -1.24 29.70
N ILE A 459 -17.62 -2.45 29.73
CA ILE A 459 -16.32 -2.72 29.09
C ILE A 459 -16.44 -2.56 27.56
N PHE A 460 -17.57 -2.95 26.96
CA PHE A 460 -17.81 -2.73 25.53
C PHE A 460 -17.85 -1.24 25.17
N ARG A 461 -18.50 -0.40 25.99
CA ARG A 461 -18.45 1.07 25.84
C ARG A 461 -17.02 1.59 25.86
N GLN A 462 -16.20 1.15 26.82
CA GLN A 462 -14.79 1.53 26.91
C GLN A 462 -13.95 1.04 25.73
N PHE A 463 -14.31 -0.10 25.13
CA PHE A 463 -13.75 -0.59 23.87
C PHE A 463 -14.14 0.35 22.72
N SER A 464 -15.44 0.65 22.55
CA SER A 464 -15.96 1.51 21.49
C SER A 464 -15.32 2.89 21.53
N GLU A 465 -15.19 3.50 22.72
CA GLU A 465 -14.52 4.79 22.90
C GLU A 465 -13.04 4.75 22.50
N SER A 466 -12.34 3.68 22.89
CA SER A 466 -10.92 3.47 22.53
C SER A 466 -10.73 3.25 21.04
N ALA A 467 -11.60 2.46 20.43
CA ALA A 467 -11.57 2.13 19.00
C ALA A 467 -11.94 3.35 18.14
N ASP A 468 -12.97 4.10 18.53
CA ASP A 468 -13.39 5.32 17.85
C ASP A 468 -12.30 6.39 17.95
N GLU A 469 -11.58 6.47 19.08
CA GLU A 469 -10.41 7.35 19.21
C GLU A 469 -9.29 6.93 18.25
N GLN A 470 -8.94 5.64 18.14
CA GLN A 470 -7.97 5.22 17.13
C GLN A 470 -8.46 5.51 15.71
N ALA A 471 -9.76 5.38 15.44
CA ALA A 471 -10.35 5.71 14.14
C ALA A 471 -10.19 7.18 13.78
N ARG A 472 -10.30 8.11 14.75
CA ARG A 472 -10.02 9.54 14.56
C ARG A 472 -8.59 9.81 14.12
N HIS A 473 -7.62 9.04 14.60
CA HIS A 473 -6.22 9.21 14.17
C HIS A 473 -5.94 8.53 12.84
N CYS A 474 -6.68 7.46 12.48
CA CYS A 474 -6.27 6.59 11.37
C CYS A 474 -7.11 6.73 10.08
N THR A 475 -8.37 7.17 10.16
CA THR A 475 -9.36 6.93 9.09
C THR A 475 -10.18 8.17 8.74
N LEU A 476 -10.78 8.16 7.55
CA LEU A 476 -11.68 9.22 7.08
C LEU A 476 -12.97 9.27 7.92
N ARG A 477 -13.59 8.11 8.23
CA ARG A 477 -14.77 8.06 9.12
C ARG A 477 -14.50 8.58 10.54
N GLY A 478 -13.24 8.54 10.96
CA GLY A 478 -12.78 9.18 12.18
C GLY A 478 -13.02 10.69 12.19
N GLN A 479 -12.94 11.34 11.01
CA GLN A 479 -13.04 12.79 10.87
C GLN A 479 -14.49 13.31 10.83
N PHE A 480 -15.50 12.45 10.83
CA PHE A 480 -16.89 12.89 10.86
C PHE A 480 -17.38 13.14 12.28
N ASP A 481 -18.48 13.86 12.43
CA ASP A 481 -19.30 13.87 13.63
C ASP A 481 -20.76 13.69 13.21
N PHE A 482 -21.57 13.11 14.11
CA PHE A 482 -22.99 12.94 13.88
C PHE A 482 -23.75 14.25 14.13
N CYS A 483 -24.71 14.54 13.25
CA CYS A 483 -25.76 15.52 13.49
C CYS A 483 -26.93 14.82 14.17
N PHE A 484 -26.91 14.78 15.51
CA PHE A 484 -27.98 14.17 16.31
C PHE A 484 -29.30 14.95 16.22
N ALA A 485 -30.41 14.25 16.45
CA ALA A 485 -31.73 14.87 16.50
C ALA A 485 -31.86 15.80 17.71
N GLU A 486 -32.60 16.90 17.56
CA GLU A 486 -32.92 17.80 18.69
C GLU A 486 -33.70 17.06 19.79
N GLU A 487 -34.62 16.19 19.38
CA GLU A 487 -35.38 15.31 20.27
C GLU A 487 -35.11 13.83 19.91
N PRO A 488 -34.15 13.17 20.60
CA PRO A 488 -33.92 11.75 20.47
C PRO A 488 -35.16 10.92 20.81
N ILE A 489 -35.33 9.78 20.14
CA ILE A 489 -36.42 8.85 20.45
C ILE A 489 -36.01 7.85 21.53
N SER A 490 -36.98 7.17 22.14
CA SER A 490 -36.67 6.03 23.02
C SER A 490 -36.05 4.88 22.21
N VAL A 491 -35.01 4.24 22.77
CA VAL A 491 -34.41 3.03 22.18
C VAL A 491 -35.40 1.87 22.04
N ASP A 492 -36.47 1.87 22.84
CA ASP A 492 -37.54 0.85 22.76
C ASP A 492 -38.34 0.93 21.46
N LEU A 493 -38.33 2.09 20.79
CA LEU A 493 -38.96 2.29 19.47
C LEU A 493 -38.05 1.83 18.32
N VAL A 494 -36.77 1.60 18.59
CA VAL A 494 -35.81 1.12 17.59
C VAL A 494 -35.94 -0.39 17.42
N GLU A 495 -35.83 -0.86 16.18
CA GLU A 495 -35.85 -2.28 15.84
C GLU A 495 -34.93 -3.10 16.78
N PRO A 496 -35.35 -4.32 17.17
CA PRO A 496 -34.61 -5.08 18.17
C PRO A 496 -33.24 -5.52 17.62
N ALA A 497 -32.29 -5.77 18.52
CA ALA A 497 -30.93 -6.18 18.13
C ALA A 497 -30.93 -7.46 17.27
N THR A 498 -31.92 -8.34 17.45
CA THR A 498 -32.12 -9.55 16.65
C THR A 498 -32.39 -9.28 15.16
N GLU A 499 -32.90 -8.10 14.79
CA GLU A 499 -33.05 -7.73 13.37
C GLU A 499 -31.78 -7.07 12.82
N ILE A 500 -31.05 -6.31 13.65
CA ILE A 500 -29.80 -5.67 13.26
C ILE A 500 -28.70 -6.70 13.00
N VAL A 501 -28.56 -7.73 13.84
CA VAL A 501 -27.52 -8.76 13.65
C VAL A 501 -27.68 -9.55 12.33
N LYS A 502 -28.89 -9.59 11.75
CA LYS A 502 -29.11 -10.21 10.43
C LYS A 502 -28.44 -9.46 9.28
N LYS A 503 -28.14 -8.18 9.49
CA LYS A 503 -27.40 -7.32 8.55
C LYS A 503 -25.88 -7.47 8.70
N PHE A 504 -25.44 -8.26 9.67
CA PHE A 504 -24.02 -8.54 9.91
C PHE A 504 -23.60 -9.84 9.23
N ALA A 505 -22.41 -9.79 8.64
CA ALA A 505 -21.73 -10.94 8.10
C ALA A 505 -20.32 -11.08 8.70
N THR A 506 -19.81 -12.31 8.82
CA THR A 506 -18.36 -12.49 8.96
C THR A 506 -17.74 -12.52 7.58
N GLY A 507 -16.71 -11.70 7.35
CA GLY A 507 -16.07 -11.65 6.03
C GLY A 507 -15.40 -12.97 5.61
N ALA A 508 -15.09 -13.07 4.31
CA ALA A 508 -14.61 -14.28 3.65
C ALA A 508 -13.18 -14.68 4.08
N MET A 509 -13.07 -15.65 4.99
CA MET A 509 -11.79 -16.14 5.52
C MET A 509 -11.65 -17.64 5.26
N SER A 510 -10.66 -18.03 4.44
CA SER A 510 -10.57 -19.40 3.93
C SER A 510 -10.16 -20.42 4.99
N LEU A 511 -10.80 -21.58 4.95
CA LEU A 511 -10.27 -22.77 5.61
C LEU A 511 -8.88 -23.09 5.01
N GLY A 512 -7.87 -23.17 5.87
CA GLY A 512 -6.46 -23.21 5.49
C GLY A 512 -5.73 -21.94 5.94
N SER A 513 -6.30 -20.76 5.68
CA SER A 513 -5.80 -19.51 6.28
C SER A 513 -6.10 -19.49 7.79
N ILE A 514 -7.37 -19.70 8.14
CA ILE A 514 -7.83 -19.93 9.51
C ILE A 514 -7.99 -21.43 9.79
N SER A 515 -7.96 -21.78 11.07
CA SER A 515 -8.10 -23.15 11.56
C SER A 515 -9.54 -23.66 11.36
N PRO A 516 -9.73 -24.98 11.24
CA PRO A 516 -11.07 -25.58 11.20
C PRO A 516 -11.95 -25.20 12.40
N GLU A 517 -11.35 -25.05 13.57
CA GLU A 517 -12.00 -24.65 14.81
C GLU A 517 -12.56 -23.22 14.70
N THR A 518 -11.74 -22.27 14.24
CA THR A 518 -12.15 -20.88 14.00
C THR A 518 -13.27 -20.82 12.97
N HIS A 519 -13.09 -21.50 11.84
CA HIS A 519 -14.02 -21.46 10.70
C HIS A 519 -15.40 -22.01 11.07
N SER A 520 -15.43 -23.14 11.79
CA SER A 520 -16.68 -23.76 12.26
C SER A 520 -17.37 -22.91 13.34
N THR A 521 -16.59 -22.28 14.23
CA THR A 521 -17.13 -21.40 15.28
C THR A 521 -17.83 -20.19 14.69
N LEU A 522 -17.25 -19.55 13.67
CA LEU A 522 -17.87 -18.43 12.96
C LEU A 522 -19.21 -18.84 12.32
N ALA A 523 -19.25 -19.96 11.59
CA ALA A 523 -20.49 -20.43 10.98
C ALA A 523 -21.57 -20.76 12.02
N LYS A 524 -21.20 -21.48 13.08
CA LYS A 524 -22.11 -21.82 14.18
C LYS A 524 -22.79 -20.58 14.76
N VAL A 525 -22.02 -19.53 15.00
CA VAL A 525 -22.54 -18.30 15.62
C VAL A 525 -23.41 -17.51 14.64
N MET A 526 -22.93 -17.28 13.41
CA MET A 526 -23.69 -16.48 12.45
C MET A 526 -25.05 -17.13 12.13
N ASN A 527 -25.08 -18.45 11.96
CA ASN A 527 -26.32 -19.19 11.75
C ASN A 527 -27.27 -19.11 12.97
N ALA A 528 -26.72 -19.13 14.19
CA ALA A 528 -27.53 -19.03 15.41
C ALA A 528 -28.17 -17.65 15.61
N ILE A 529 -27.49 -16.57 15.21
CA ILE A 529 -27.99 -15.19 15.35
C ILE A 529 -28.76 -14.70 14.10
N GLY A 530 -28.84 -15.52 13.04
CA GLY A 530 -29.49 -15.16 11.78
C GLY A 530 -28.69 -14.20 10.89
N GLY A 531 -27.42 -13.95 11.21
CA GLY A 531 -26.48 -13.28 10.31
C GLY A 531 -25.85 -14.28 9.34
N ARG A 532 -24.76 -13.90 8.65
CA ARG A 532 -24.16 -14.76 7.62
C ARG A 532 -22.66 -14.99 7.79
N SER A 533 -22.23 -16.24 7.66
CA SER A 533 -20.80 -16.57 7.57
C SER A 533 -20.39 -16.87 6.14
N ASN A 534 -19.09 -16.77 5.86
CA ASN A 534 -18.55 -16.93 4.52
C ASN A 534 -17.39 -17.93 4.50
N THR A 535 -17.40 -18.87 3.55
CA THR A 535 -16.39 -19.92 3.44
C THR A 535 -14.97 -19.39 3.17
N GLY A 536 -14.86 -18.22 2.54
CA GLY A 536 -13.66 -17.80 1.84
C GLY A 536 -13.32 -18.71 0.66
N GLU A 537 -12.18 -18.45 0.04
CA GLU A 537 -11.67 -19.12 -1.18
C GLU A 537 -11.16 -20.56 -0.95
N GLY A 538 -11.41 -21.15 0.23
CA GLY A 538 -10.79 -22.40 0.65
C GLY A 538 -11.60 -23.67 0.38
N GLY A 539 -12.83 -23.53 -0.12
CA GLY A 539 -13.83 -24.58 -0.08
C GLY A 539 -14.44 -24.75 1.33
N GLU A 540 -15.30 -25.75 1.47
CA GLU A 540 -15.91 -26.12 2.75
C GLU A 540 -15.99 -27.65 2.88
N LEU A 541 -15.82 -28.15 4.11
CA LEU A 541 -15.88 -29.58 4.40
C LEU A 541 -17.29 -30.12 4.14
N PRO A 542 -17.46 -31.16 3.29
CA PRO A 542 -18.79 -31.67 2.93
C PRO A 542 -19.63 -32.15 4.11
N GLU A 543 -18.99 -32.61 5.19
CA GLU A 543 -19.67 -33.08 6.40
C GLU A 543 -20.48 -31.95 7.08
N ARG A 544 -20.11 -30.68 6.83
CA ARG A 544 -20.83 -29.52 7.36
C ARG A 544 -22.14 -29.23 6.63
N TYR A 545 -22.31 -29.69 5.40
CA TYR A 545 -23.55 -29.46 4.64
C TYR A 545 -24.75 -30.16 5.29
N LEU A 546 -24.49 -31.30 5.93
CA LEU A 546 -25.51 -32.08 6.64
C LEU A 546 -25.91 -31.47 7.99
N ASN A 547 -25.13 -30.49 8.48
CA ASN A 547 -25.42 -29.81 9.73
C ASN A 547 -25.66 -28.31 9.45
N PRO A 548 -26.93 -27.87 9.36
CA PRO A 548 -27.27 -26.48 9.10
C PRO A 548 -26.61 -25.49 10.05
N SER A 549 -26.33 -25.89 11.31
CA SER A 549 -25.63 -25.02 12.25
C SER A 549 -24.17 -24.75 11.85
N LEU A 550 -23.52 -25.67 11.13
CA LEU A 550 -22.11 -25.54 10.74
C LEU A 550 -21.94 -25.15 9.27
N CYS A 551 -22.95 -25.28 8.42
CA CYS A 551 -22.86 -24.89 7.02
C CYS A 551 -22.74 -23.37 6.88
N SER A 552 -21.74 -22.87 6.17
CA SER A 552 -21.62 -21.44 5.90
C SER A 552 -22.67 -21.01 4.88
N SER A 553 -23.43 -19.95 5.20
CA SER A 553 -24.51 -19.46 4.33
C SER A 553 -23.99 -18.83 3.04
N ILE A 554 -22.84 -18.14 3.10
CA ILE A 554 -22.17 -17.58 1.93
C ILE A 554 -21.04 -18.50 1.48
N LYS A 555 -21.06 -18.87 0.20
CA LYS A 555 -20.04 -19.69 -0.44
C LYS A 555 -19.33 -18.87 -1.52
N GLN A 556 -18.01 -18.77 -1.40
CA GLN A 556 -17.21 -17.94 -2.29
C GLN A 556 -16.74 -18.70 -3.52
N VAL A 557 -16.90 -18.07 -4.68
CA VAL A 557 -16.36 -18.49 -5.98
C VAL A 557 -15.22 -17.53 -6.32
N ALA A 558 -13.99 -17.98 -6.15
CA ALA A 558 -12.76 -17.20 -6.42
C ALA A 558 -11.98 -17.80 -7.59
N SER A 559 -10.98 -17.08 -8.11
CA SER A 559 -10.24 -17.39 -9.35
C SER A 559 -9.80 -18.85 -9.50
N ALA A 560 -9.21 -19.44 -8.46
CA ALA A 560 -8.71 -20.82 -8.51
C ALA A 560 -9.80 -21.92 -8.36
N ARG A 561 -11.05 -21.55 -8.06
CA ARG A 561 -12.18 -22.48 -7.87
C ARG A 561 -11.93 -23.60 -6.85
N PHE A 562 -11.07 -23.36 -5.85
CA PHE A 562 -10.78 -24.36 -4.82
C PHE A 562 -12.04 -24.81 -4.09
N GLY A 563 -12.30 -26.11 -4.11
CA GLY A 563 -13.46 -26.73 -3.44
C GLY A 563 -14.82 -26.38 -4.07
N VAL A 564 -14.86 -25.71 -5.22
CA VAL A 564 -16.10 -25.36 -5.93
C VAL A 564 -16.56 -26.56 -6.76
N ASN A 565 -17.67 -27.16 -6.36
CA ASN A 565 -18.35 -28.24 -7.08
C ASN A 565 -19.87 -28.08 -6.98
N SER A 566 -20.64 -28.91 -7.68
CA SER A 566 -22.11 -28.83 -7.70
C SER A 566 -22.74 -28.90 -6.32
N SER A 567 -22.27 -29.81 -5.45
CA SER A 567 -22.76 -29.94 -4.07
C SER A 567 -22.44 -28.69 -3.25
N TYR A 568 -21.21 -28.17 -3.34
CA TYR A 568 -20.83 -26.92 -2.69
C TYR A 568 -21.79 -25.80 -3.09
N LEU A 569 -21.98 -25.56 -4.39
CA LEU A 569 -22.85 -24.48 -4.88
C LEU A 569 -24.32 -24.64 -4.44
N ALA A 570 -24.84 -25.87 -4.43
CA ALA A 570 -26.23 -26.17 -4.06
C ALA A 570 -26.55 -25.92 -2.57
N HIS A 571 -25.55 -25.93 -1.69
CA HIS A 571 -25.74 -25.71 -0.26
C HIS A 571 -25.52 -24.25 0.17
N ALA A 572 -25.49 -23.30 -0.77
CA ALA A 572 -25.33 -21.88 -0.50
C ALA A 572 -26.68 -21.16 -0.43
N GLU A 573 -26.82 -20.24 0.53
CA GLU A 573 -27.87 -19.21 0.47
C GLU A 573 -27.43 -18.03 -0.40
N MET A 574 -26.11 -17.77 -0.42
CA MET A 574 -25.50 -16.75 -1.26
C MET A 574 -24.21 -17.27 -1.89
N LEU A 575 -24.05 -17.05 -3.19
CA LEU A 575 -22.84 -17.32 -3.94
C LEU A 575 -22.09 -16.01 -4.17
N GLN A 576 -20.87 -15.90 -3.65
CA GLN A 576 -20.07 -14.67 -3.75
C GLN A 576 -18.93 -14.82 -4.75
N ILE A 577 -19.01 -14.12 -5.87
CA ILE A 577 -17.91 -13.95 -6.82
C ILE A 577 -16.89 -12.99 -6.19
N LYS A 578 -15.67 -13.47 -5.96
CA LYS A 578 -14.59 -12.66 -5.36
C LYS A 578 -13.71 -12.06 -6.45
N MET A 579 -14.03 -10.85 -6.91
CA MET A 579 -13.16 -10.15 -7.86
C MET A 579 -11.86 -9.70 -7.19
N ALA A 580 -11.95 -9.14 -5.98
CA ALA A 580 -10.80 -8.63 -5.26
C ALA A 580 -10.99 -8.66 -3.73
N GLN A 581 -9.92 -8.34 -2.99
CA GLN A 581 -9.96 -8.11 -1.55
C GLN A 581 -9.04 -6.92 -1.18
N GLY A 582 -9.41 -6.15 -0.15
CA GLY A 582 -8.73 -4.90 0.22
C GLY A 582 -7.22 -5.01 0.43
N ALA A 583 -6.74 -6.05 1.11
CA ALA A 583 -5.31 -6.23 1.39
C ALA A 583 -4.43 -6.59 0.18
N LYS A 584 -5.03 -6.96 -0.95
CA LYS A 584 -4.32 -7.32 -2.19
C LYS A 584 -5.22 -7.30 -3.42
N PRO A 585 -5.71 -6.12 -3.80
CA PRO A 585 -6.52 -5.98 -5.00
C PRO A 585 -5.66 -6.23 -6.25
N GLY A 586 -6.26 -6.77 -7.32
CA GLY A 586 -5.54 -7.16 -8.53
C GLY A 586 -4.60 -8.35 -8.38
N GLU A 587 -4.68 -9.10 -7.27
CA GLU A 587 -3.84 -10.26 -6.99
C GLU A 587 -4.66 -11.47 -6.54
N GLY A 588 -4.07 -12.67 -6.67
CA GLY A 588 -4.69 -13.92 -6.23
C GLY A 588 -4.59 -14.19 -4.72
N GLY A 589 -5.47 -15.09 -4.25
CA GLY A 589 -5.37 -15.74 -2.95
C GLY A 589 -4.02 -16.44 -2.76
N GLU A 590 -3.50 -16.47 -1.53
CA GLU A 590 -2.19 -17.07 -1.24
C GLU A 590 -2.26 -17.90 0.04
N LEU A 591 -1.86 -19.17 -0.06
CA LEU A 591 -1.73 -20.08 1.07
C LEU A 591 -0.35 -20.76 1.02
N PRO A 592 0.55 -20.44 1.97
CA PRO A 592 1.86 -21.06 2.04
C PRO A 592 1.79 -22.60 2.14
N GLY A 593 2.71 -23.29 1.47
CA GLY A 593 2.65 -24.75 1.30
C GLY A 593 2.66 -25.54 2.62
N TYR A 594 3.35 -25.04 3.64
CA TYR A 594 3.37 -25.63 4.98
C TYR A 594 2.02 -25.51 5.74
N LYS A 595 1.04 -24.77 5.19
CA LYS A 595 -0.36 -24.76 5.66
C LYS A 595 -1.27 -25.66 4.81
N VAL A 596 -0.75 -26.22 3.71
CA VAL A 596 -1.50 -27.11 2.82
C VAL A 596 -1.33 -28.54 3.33
N THR A 597 -2.03 -28.84 4.43
CA THR A 597 -2.06 -30.20 5.02
C THR A 597 -2.77 -31.17 4.07
N ALA A 598 -2.68 -32.48 4.35
CA ALA A 598 -3.39 -33.48 3.56
C ALA A 598 -4.91 -33.23 3.50
N GLU A 599 -5.50 -32.75 4.60
CA GLU A 599 -6.92 -32.40 4.66
C GLU A 599 -7.27 -31.18 3.80
N ILE A 600 -6.48 -30.10 3.90
CA ILE A 600 -6.65 -28.90 3.06
C ILE A 600 -6.45 -29.24 1.58
N ALA A 601 -5.43 -30.04 1.27
CA ALA A 601 -5.16 -30.48 -0.10
C ALA A 601 -6.32 -31.30 -0.68
N ARG A 602 -6.87 -32.24 0.10
CA ARG A 602 -8.05 -33.01 -0.28
C ARG A 602 -9.25 -32.11 -0.54
N LEU A 603 -9.51 -31.15 0.34
CA LEU A 603 -10.62 -30.19 0.20
C LEU A 603 -10.49 -29.35 -1.09
N ARG A 604 -9.27 -28.95 -1.42
CA ARG A 604 -8.98 -28.08 -2.56
C ARG A 604 -8.66 -28.82 -3.85
N HIS A 605 -8.69 -30.15 -3.84
CA HIS A 605 -8.22 -30.99 -4.93
C HIS A 605 -6.78 -30.64 -5.38
N SER A 606 -5.90 -30.37 -4.41
CA SER A 606 -4.52 -29.96 -4.63
C SER A 606 -3.52 -30.97 -4.05
N VAL A 607 -2.23 -30.66 -4.15
CA VAL A 607 -1.15 -31.51 -3.63
C VAL A 607 -0.74 -31.06 -2.21
N PRO A 608 -0.63 -31.98 -1.23
CA PRO A 608 -0.15 -31.64 0.12
C PRO A 608 1.25 -31.01 0.10
N GLY A 609 1.46 -30.00 0.94
CA GLY A 609 2.76 -29.30 1.09
C GLY A 609 3.09 -28.28 -0.01
N VAL A 610 2.33 -28.25 -1.12
CA VAL A 610 2.57 -27.32 -2.23
C VAL A 610 1.84 -26.00 -1.98
N GLY A 611 2.55 -24.87 -2.07
CA GLY A 611 1.95 -23.55 -1.92
C GLY A 611 0.89 -23.26 -2.98
N LEU A 612 -0.24 -22.70 -2.55
CA LEU A 612 -1.36 -22.36 -3.42
C LEU A 612 -1.42 -20.86 -3.62
N ILE A 613 -0.91 -20.39 -4.76
CA ILE A 613 -1.08 -19.03 -5.24
C ILE A 613 -2.17 -19.08 -6.32
N SER A 614 -3.33 -18.49 -6.06
CA SER A 614 -4.41 -18.44 -7.04
C SER A 614 -4.02 -17.53 -8.20
N PRO A 615 -4.54 -17.76 -9.42
CA PRO A 615 -4.43 -16.77 -10.48
C PRO A 615 -5.00 -15.43 -10.02
N PRO A 616 -4.42 -14.27 -10.39
CA PRO A 616 -5.04 -12.99 -10.14
C PRO A 616 -6.42 -12.85 -10.80
N PRO A 617 -6.61 -13.18 -12.10
CA PRO A 617 -7.92 -13.07 -12.72
C PRO A 617 -8.77 -14.31 -12.49
N HIS A 618 -10.08 -14.14 -12.58
CA HIS A 618 -10.97 -15.22 -12.96
C HIS A 618 -10.77 -15.49 -14.47
N HIS A 619 -10.36 -16.70 -14.85
CA HIS A 619 -10.12 -17.05 -16.25
C HIS A 619 -11.41 -17.14 -17.11
N ASP A 620 -12.56 -17.03 -16.46
CA ASP A 620 -13.90 -16.94 -17.05
C ASP A 620 -14.54 -15.56 -16.83
N ILE A 621 -13.76 -14.54 -16.46
CA ILE A 621 -14.20 -13.14 -16.35
C ILE A 621 -13.12 -12.21 -16.90
N TYR A 622 -13.18 -11.89 -18.20
CA TYR A 622 -12.27 -10.93 -18.84
C TYR A 622 -12.95 -9.62 -19.22
N SER A 623 -14.25 -9.51 -18.95
CA SER A 623 -15.09 -8.38 -19.27
C SER A 623 -16.36 -8.38 -18.39
N ILE A 624 -17.20 -7.36 -18.53
CA ILE A 624 -18.47 -7.28 -17.79
C ILE A 624 -19.49 -8.33 -18.29
N GLU A 625 -19.47 -8.66 -19.58
CA GLU A 625 -20.32 -9.69 -20.17
C GLU A 625 -19.93 -11.10 -19.71
N ASP A 626 -18.65 -11.36 -19.49
CA ASP A 626 -18.19 -12.62 -18.90
C ASP A 626 -18.61 -12.73 -17.43
N LEU A 627 -18.57 -11.62 -16.67
CA LEU A 627 -19.13 -11.61 -15.31
C LEU A 627 -20.64 -11.92 -15.35
N ALA A 628 -21.38 -11.35 -16.30
CA ALA A 628 -22.80 -11.64 -16.46
C ALA A 628 -23.04 -13.12 -16.77
N GLN A 629 -22.18 -13.74 -17.58
CA GLN A 629 -22.24 -15.18 -17.86
C GLN A 629 -22.00 -16.01 -16.59
N LEU A 630 -20.97 -15.68 -15.78
CA LEU A 630 -20.75 -16.41 -14.53
C LEU A 630 -21.92 -16.22 -13.54
N ILE A 631 -22.51 -15.02 -13.46
CA ILE A 631 -23.71 -14.78 -12.64
C ILE A 631 -24.86 -15.68 -13.12
N TYR A 632 -25.05 -15.81 -14.44
CA TYR A 632 -26.05 -16.71 -15.02
C TYR A 632 -25.78 -18.17 -14.63
N ASP A 633 -24.54 -18.64 -14.79
CA ASP A 633 -24.15 -20.02 -14.50
C ASP A 633 -24.36 -20.37 -13.02
N LEU A 634 -24.03 -19.45 -12.10
CA LEU A 634 -24.23 -19.64 -10.66
C LEU A 634 -25.73 -19.71 -10.30
N LYS A 635 -26.57 -18.89 -10.93
CA LYS A 635 -28.04 -18.97 -10.76
C LYS A 635 -28.62 -20.24 -11.38
N ALA A 636 -28.06 -20.74 -12.48
CA ALA A 636 -28.46 -22.01 -13.07
C ALA A 636 -28.07 -23.19 -12.15
N ALA A 637 -26.91 -23.13 -11.52
CA ALA A 637 -26.44 -24.14 -10.57
C ALA A 637 -27.23 -24.13 -9.26
N ASN A 638 -27.64 -22.95 -8.78
CA ASN A 638 -28.46 -22.80 -7.59
C ASN A 638 -29.50 -21.66 -7.79
N PRO A 639 -30.73 -21.97 -8.23
CA PRO A 639 -31.75 -20.97 -8.55
C PRO A 639 -32.26 -20.15 -7.37
N VAL A 640 -32.04 -20.61 -6.13
CA VAL A 640 -32.50 -19.92 -4.91
C VAL A 640 -31.41 -19.05 -4.28
N ALA A 641 -30.14 -19.23 -4.66
CA ALA A 641 -29.05 -18.47 -4.09
C ALA A 641 -28.97 -17.04 -4.63
N VAL A 642 -28.69 -16.11 -3.72
CA VAL A 642 -28.34 -14.72 -4.09
C VAL A 642 -26.93 -14.71 -4.66
N VAL A 643 -26.72 -14.07 -5.82
CA VAL A 643 -25.36 -13.86 -6.34
C VAL A 643 -24.83 -12.51 -5.88
N SER A 644 -23.72 -12.54 -5.17
CA SER A 644 -22.96 -11.40 -4.67
C SER A 644 -21.68 -11.20 -5.47
N VAL A 645 -21.28 -9.96 -5.70
CA VAL A 645 -19.95 -9.64 -6.27
C VAL A 645 -19.16 -8.80 -5.27
N LYS A 646 -17.95 -9.26 -4.94
CA LYS A 646 -17.04 -8.56 -4.02
C LYS A 646 -16.02 -7.74 -4.79
N LEU A 647 -16.14 -6.42 -4.69
CA LEU A 647 -15.28 -5.40 -5.25
C LEU A 647 -14.41 -4.76 -4.16
N VAL A 648 -13.40 -3.98 -4.56
CA VAL A 648 -12.60 -3.17 -3.65
C VAL A 648 -12.73 -1.71 -4.04
N SER A 649 -12.75 -0.83 -3.04
CA SER A 649 -12.81 0.62 -3.21
C SER A 649 -11.61 1.13 -4.03
N GLU A 650 -11.93 1.80 -5.12
CA GLU A 650 -11.05 2.66 -5.91
C GLU A 650 -11.89 3.68 -6.69
N VAL A 651 -11.27 4.73 -7.26
CA VAL A 651 -11.99 5.60 -8.20
C VAL A 651 -12.58 4.79 -9.35
N GLY A 652 -13.86 5.00 -9.64
CA GLY A 652 -14.58 4.31 -10.71
C GLY A 652 -15.28 3.03 -10.26
N VAL A 653 -15.11 2.60 -9.00
CA VAL A 653 -15.83 1.43 -8.45
C VAL A 653 -17.34 1.56 -8.58
N GLY A 654 -17.89 2.79 -8.52
CA GLY A 654 -19.32 3.00 -8.69
C GLY A 654 -19.82 2.72 -10.10
N VAL A 655 -19.00 3.02 -11.12
CA VAL A 655 -19.29 2.70 -12.52
C VAL A 655 -19.31 1.19 -12.71
N ILE A 656 -18.32 0.50 -12.15
CA ILE A 656 -18.20 -0.96 -12.18
C ILE A 656 -19.41 -1.60 -11.48
N ALA A 657 -19.79 -1.09 -10.31
CA ALA A 657 -20.96 -1.55 -9.56
C ALA A 657 -22.27 -1.38 -10.34
N SER A 658 -22.43 -0.31 -11.13
CA SER A 658 -23.58 -0.16 -12.03
C SER A 658 -23.60 -1.24 -13.13
N GLY A 659 -22.45 -1.57 -13.71
CA GLY A 659 -22.30 -2.69 -14.63
C GLY A 659 -22.69 -4.02 -13.98
N VAL A 660 -22.17 -4.28 -12.78
CA VAL A 660 -22.46 -5.48 -11.98
C VAL A 660 -23.96 -5.62 -11.66
N ALA A 661 -24.64 -4.52 -11.34
CA ALA A 661 -26.09 -4.52 -11.13
C ALA A 661 -26.86 -4.82 -12.44
N LYS A 662 -26.40 -4.32 -13.59
CA LYS A 662 -26.96 -4.63 -14.91
C LYS A 662 -26.70 -6.09 -15.32
N ALA A 663 -25.60 -6.69 -14.85
CA ALA A 663 -25.29 -8.11 -14.97
C ALA A 663 -26.11 -9.01 -14.02
N HIS A 664 -27.13 -8.46 -13.35
CA HIS A 664 -28.08 -9.16 -12.48
C HIS A 664 -27.49 -9.72 -11.17
N ALA A 665 -26.36 -9.20 -10.68
CA ALA A 665 -26.00 -9.39 -9.28
C ALA A 665 -27.07 -8.73 -8.40
N ALA A 666 -27.41 -9.36 -7.27
CA ALA A 666 -28.39 -8.83 -6.33
C ALA A 666 -27.74 -8.29 -5.04
N HIS A 667 -26.43 -8.51 -4.88
CA HIS A 667 -25.65 -8.03 -3.75
C HIS A 667 -24.26 -7.59 -4.23
N ILE A 668 -23.78 -6.46 -3.74
CA ILE A 668 -22.46 -5.90 -4.06
C ILE A 668 -21.75 -5.59 -2.76
N ILE A 669 -20.50 -6.00 -2.64
CA ILE A 669 -19.64 -5.61 -1.52
C ILE A 669 -18.58 -4.66 -2.03
N VAL A 670 -18.36 -3.56 -1.31
CA VAL A 670 -17.21 -2.68 -1.53
C VAL A 670 -16.30 -2.77 -0.32
N SER A 671 -15.15 -3.40 -0.52
CA SER A 671 -14.12 -3.58 0.51
C SER A 671 -13.19 -2.38 0.61
N GLY A 672 -12.86 -1.96 1.83
CA GLY A 672 -11.80 -1.00 2.10
C GLY A 672 -10.40 -1.61 2.01
N HIS A 673 -9.40 -0.77 1.75
CA HIS A 673 -7.97 -1.14 1.71
C HIS A 673 -7.47 -1.77 3.02
N ASP A 674 -8.12 -1.45 4.13
CA ASP A 674 -7.80 -1.86 5.49
C ASP A 674 -8.30 -3.28 5.84
N GLY A 675 -8.94 -3.97 4.88
CA GLY A 675 -9.35 -5.37 5.00
C GLY A 675 -8.18 -6.31 5.35
N GLY A 676 -8.45 -7.38 6.10
CA GLY A 676 -7.42 -8.34 6.54
C GLY A 676 -6.99 -9.37 5.48
N THR A 677 -5.82 -9.97 5.66
CA THR A 677 -5.37 -11.15 4.89
C THR A 677 -4.57 -12.15 5.73
N GLY A 678 -4.63 -13.43 5.36
CA GLY A 678 -3.77 -14.46 5.94
C GLY A 678 -2.34 -14.42 5.40
N ALA A 679 -2.15 -13.99 4.15
CA ALA A 679 -0.86 -13.85 3.47
C ALA A 679 -0.99 -12.91 2.25
N SER A 680 -0.06 -11.97 2.12
CA SER A 680 0.10 -11.08 0.95
C SER A 680 1.48 -10.42 0.96
N SER A 681 1.96 -9.90 -0.16
CA SER A 681 3.10 -8.98 -0.16
C SER A 681 2.78 -7.70 0.60
N TRP A 682 3.76 -7.13 1.30
CA TRP A 682 3.57 -5.89 2.04
C TRP A 682 3.17 -4.70 1.16
N THR A 683 3.69 -4.61 -0.06
CA THR A 683 3.29 -3.61 -1.06
C THR A 683 1.79 -3.68 -1.36
N GLY A 684 1.21 -4.88 -1.43
CA GLY A 684 -0.23 -5.06 -1.61
C GLY A 684 -1.03 -4.57 -0.40
N ILE A 685 -0.58 -4.91 0.81
CA ILE A 685 -1.27 -4.56 2.06
C ILE A 685 -1.27 -3.04 2.29
N LYS A 686 -0.11 -2.38 2.12
CA LYS A 686 0.05 -0.97 2.49
C LYS A 686 -0.45 0.00 1.42
N ASN A 687 -0.35 -0.39 0.14
CA ASN A 687 -0.36 0.58 -0.96
C ASN A 687 -1.41 0.35 -2.05
N ALA A 688 -2.29 -0.64 -1.93
CA ALA A 688 -3.33 -0.90 -2.92
C ALA A 688 -4.73 -0.86 -2.32
N GLY A 689 -5.69 -0.34 -3.08
CA GLY A 689 -7.05 -0.08 -2.59
C GLY A 689 -7.19 1.24 -1.84
N LEU A 690 -8.43 1.67 -1.66
CA LEU A 690 -8.81 2.91 -0.99
C LEU A 690 -9.76 2.70 0.20
N PRO A 691 -9.96 3.72 1.06
CA PRO A 691 -10.95 3.68 2.14
C PRO A 691 -12.34 3.31 1.62
N TRP A 692 -13.08 2.48 2.37
CA TRP A 692 -14.42 2.08 1.96
C TRP A 692 -15.40 3.25 2.02
N GLU A 693 -15.11 4.30 2.80
CA GLU A 693 -15.90 5.52 2.88
C GLU A 693 -16.06 6.15 1.49
N LEU A 694 -14.97 6.21 0.72
CA LEU A 694 -14.96 6.72 -0.66
C LEU A 694 -15.73 5.78 -1.60
N GLY A 695 -15.44 4.47 -1.52
CA GLY A 695 -16.00 3.49 -2.43
C GLY A 695 -17.50 3.25 -2.24
N ILE A 696 -17.97 3.20 -1.00
CA ILE A 696 -19.40 3.06 -0.66
C ILE A 696 -20.17 4.29 -1.09
N ALA A 697 -19.66 5.50 -0.80
CA ALA A 697 -20.30 6.74 -1.20
C ALA A 697 -20.39 6.87 -2.73
N GLU A 698 -19.30 6.60 -3.45
CA GLU A 698 -19.29 6.62 -4.92
C GLU A 698 -20.26 5.58 -5.49
N THR A 699 -20.22 4.34 -4.97
CA THR A 699 -21.09 3.26 -5.44
C THR A 699 -22.56 3.59 -5.22
N HIS A 700 -22.92 4.10 -4.04
CA HIS A 700 -24.29 4.52 -3.76
C HIS A 700 -24.75 5.60 -4.75
N GLN A 701 -23.98 6.67 -4.91
CA GLN A 701 -24.30 7.79 -5.80
C GLN A 701 -24.48 7.34 -7.25
N VAL A 702 -23.53 6.56 -7.79
CA VAL A 702 -23.58 6.10 -9.19
C VAL A 702 -24.75 5.15 -9.41
N LEU A 703 -25.04 4.24 -8.47
CA LEU A 703 -26.19 3.34 -8.57
C LEU A 703 -27.53 4.09 -8.52
N VAL A 704 -27.64 5.15 -7.71
CA VAL A 704 -28.84 6.01 -7.67
C VAL A 704 -29.00 6.76 -8.98
N ASN A 705 -27.95 7.41 -9.45
CA ASN A 705 -27.94 8.18 -10.71
C ASN A 705 -28.26 7.32 -11.95
N ASN A 706 -27.98 6.01 -11.88
CA ASN A 706 -28.30 5.05 -12.95
C ASN A 706 -29.60 4.27 -12.74
N HIS A 707 -30.39 4.59 -11.70
CA HIS A 707 -31.62 3.88 -11.34
C HIS A 707 -31.44 2.35 -11.16
N THR A 708 -30.26 1.95 -10.67
CA THR A 708 -29.91 0.55 -10.38
C THR A 708 -29.81 0.25 -8.89
N ARG A 709 -29.83 1.27 -8.02
CA ARG A 709 -29.67 1.09 -6.57
C ARG A 709 -30.72 0.17 -5.94
N SER A 710 -31.96 0.24 -6.40
CA SER A 710 -33.07 -0.62 -5.92
C SER A 710 -32.93 -2.10 -6.30
N LYS A 711 -32.00 -2.45 -7.20
CA LYS A 711 -31.78 -3.82 -7.67
C LYS A 711 -30.77 -4.58 -6.82
N VAL A 712 -30.01 -3.88 -5.98
CA VAL A 712 -28.86 -4.45 -5.26
C VAL A 712 -28.86 -4.04 -3.80
N VAL A 713 -28.47 -4.98 -2.94
CA VAL A 713 -28.05 -4.70 -1.57
C VAL A 713 -26.56 -4.34 -1.60
N LEU A 714 -26.18 -3.23 -0.96
CA LEU A 714 -24.79 -2.77 -0.88
C LEU A 714 -24.21 -3.10 0.51
N GLN A 715 -23.10 -3.81 0.58
CA GLN A 715 -22.43 -4.17 1.83
C GLN A 715 -21.06 -3.50 1.91
N ALA A 716 -20.72 -2.98 3.10
CA ALA A 716 -19.40 -2.46 3.41
C ALA A 716 -18.57 -3.48 4.19
N ASP A 717 -17.27 -3.57 3.91
CA ASP A 717 -16.30 -4.26 4.75
C ASP A 717 -14.96 -3.52 4.78
N GLY A 718 -14.16 -3.75 5.83
CA GLY A 718 -12.89 -3.04 6.07
C GLY A 718 -12.86 -2.39 7.46
N GLN A 719 -12.21 -3.07 8.42
CA GLN A 719 -12.12 -2.66 9.83
C GLN A 719 -13.39 -2.04 10.44
N ILE A 720 -14.59 -2.54 10.07
CA ILE A 720 -15.84 -2.21 10.76
C ILE A 720 -15.87 -2.96 12.09
N ARG A 721 -15.89 -2.22 13.20
CA ARG A 721 -15.68 -2.78 14.55
C ARG A 721 -16.64 -2.22 15.59
N THR A 722 -17.05 -0.96 15.46
CA THR A 722 -17.91 -0.25 16.42
C THR A 722 -19.27 0.10 15.80
N ALA A 723 -20.22 0.49 16.66
CA ALA A 723 -21.53 0.95 16.20
C ALA A 723 -21.44 2.21 15.34
N ARG A 724 -20.45 3.07 15.64
CA ARG A 724 -20.13 4.25 14.85
C ARG A 724 -19.73 3.89 13.42
N ASP A 725 -18.86 2.91 13.23
CA ASP A 725 -18.48 2.44 11.89
C ASP A 725 -19.70 1.97 11.09
N VAL A 726 -20.56 1.17 11.72
CA VAL A 726 -21.79 0.63 11.10
C VAL A 726 -22.73 1.76 10.68
N VAL A 727 -22.99 2.71 11.57
CA VAL A 727 -23.91 3.84 11.31
C VAL A 727 -23.35 4.77 10.23
N ILE A 728 -22.05 5.07 10.23
CA ILE A 728 -21.41 5.86 9.16
C ILE A 728 -21.50 5.13 7.83
N ALA A 729 -21.20 3.83 7.78
CA ALA A 729 -21.35 3.03 6.57
C ALA A 729 -22.79 3.03 6.04
N ALA A 730 -23.79 2.93 6.93
CA ALA A 730 -25.20 3.03 6.57
C ALA A 730 -25.50 4.39 5.93
N ILE A 731 -25.12 5.48 6.61
CA ILE A 731 -25.32 6.85 6.12
C ILE A 731 -24.68 7.07 4.73
N LEU A 732 -23.47 6.55 4.51
CA LEU A 732 -22.78 6.64 3.22
C LEU A 732 -23.41 5.76 2.13
N GLY A 733 -24.31 4.84 2.49
CA GLY A 733 -25.17 4.15 1.54
C GLY A 733 -25.17 2.62 1.63
N ALA A 734 -24.49 2.01 2.60
CA ALA A 734 -24.52 0.56 2.83
C ALA A 734 -25.84 0.11 3.50
N ASP A 735 -26.26 -1.11 3.18
CA ASP A 735 -27.41 -1.82 3.76
C ASP A 735 -26.96 -2.91 4.75
N GLU A 736 -25.75 -3.42 4.57
CA GLU A 736 -25.16 -4.51 5.35
C GLU A 736 -23.68 -4.29 5.64
N PHE A 737 -23.16 -5.04 6.62
CA PHE A 737 -21.83 -4.80 7.18
C PHE A 737 -21.12 -6.12 7.43
N ALA A 738 -19.89 -6.26 6.93
CA ALA A 738 -19.08 -7.44 7.21
C ALA A 738 -17.89 -7.13 8.12
N MET A 739 -17.72 -7.95 9.15
CA MET A 739 -16.65 -7.87 10.12
C MET A 739 -15.75 -9.12 9.99
N SER A 740 -14.43 -8.94 10.02
CA SER A 740 -13.49 -10.08 9.97
C SER A 740 -12.51 -10.04 11.13
N THR A 741 -11.69 -8.99 11.20
CA THR A 741 -10.65 -8.86 12.23
C THR A 741 -11.22 -8.83 13.65
N ALA A 742 -12.31 -8.08 13.89
CA ALA A 742 -12.94 -8.04 15.22
C ALA A 742 -13.42 -9.42 15.70
N PRO A 743 -14.18 -10.21 14.90
CA PRO A 743 -14.50 -11.60 15.25
C PRO A 743 -13.27 -12.45 15.56
N LEU A 744 -12.17 -12.32 14.81
CA LEU A 744 -10.94 -13.05 15.12
C LEU A 744 -10.31 -12.59 16.46
N ILE A 745 -10.35 -11.30 16.77
CA ILE A 745 -9.89 -10.76 18.05
C ILE A 745 -10.71 -11.31 19.20
N VAL A 746 -12.04 -11.33 19.08
CA VAL A 746 -12.97 -11.90 20.07
C VAL A 746 -12.67 -13.38 20.35
N LEU A 747 -12.31 -14.14 19.30
CA LEU A 747 -11.89 -15.53 19.42
C LEU A 747 -10.47 -15.73 19.99
N GLY A 748 -9.71 -14.65 20.22
CA GLY A 748 -8.42 -14.68 20.89
C GLY A 748 -7.23 -14.13 20.10
N CYS A 749 -7.43 -13.56 18.90
CA CYS A 749 -6.33 -13.00 18.12
C CYS A 749 -5.66 -11.84 18.87
N THR A 750 -4.34 -11.89 18.99
CA THR A 750 -3.51 -10.88 19.65
C THR A 750 -2.77 -9.98 18.66
N MET A 751 -3.16 -9.98 17.39
CA MET A 751 -2.57 -9.14 16.32
C MET A 751 -1.05 -9.28 16.14
N MET A 752 -0.52 -10.50 16.33
CA MET A 752 0.91 -10.78 16.13
C MET A 752 1.40 -10.69 14.66
N ARG A 753 0.47 -10.67 13.68
CA ARG A 753 0.76 -10.57 12.23
C ARG A 753 1.63 -11.69 11.64
N LYS A 754 1.59 -12.88 12.25
CA LYS A 754 2.29 -14.10 11.80
C LYS A 754 1.35 -15.14 11.18
N CYS A 755 0.22 -14.71 10.63
CA CYS A 755 -0.81 -15.61 10.08
C CYS A 755 -0.27 -16.45 8.92
N HIS A 756 0.61 -15.85 8.12
CA HIS A 756 1.25 -16.49 6.98
C HIS A 756 2.23 -17.58 7.42
N LEU A 757 2.93 -17.42 8.56
CA LEU A 757 4.00 -18.30 9.04
C LEU A 757 3.55 -19.62 9.67
N ASN A 758 2.23 -19.87 9.77
CA ASN A 758 1.67 -21.04 10.46
C ASN A 758 1.98 -21.13 11.97
N THR A 759 2.51 -20.07 12.58
CA THR A 759 2.97 -20.02 13.98
C THR A 759 2.01 -19.24 14.88
N CYS A 760 0.71 -19.26 14.58
CA CYS A 760 -0.29 -18.54 15.38
C CYS A 760 -0.30 -19.07 16.83
N PRO A 761 -0.03 -18.22 17.84
CA PRO A 761 0.14 -18.69 19.22
C PRO A 761 -1.16 -19.12 19.89
N VAL A 762 -2.30 -18.74 19.32
CA VAL A 762 -3.66 -18.92 19.86
C VAL A 762 -4.54 -19.83 19.01
N GLY A 763 -3.95 -20.58 18.07
CA GLY A 763 -4.69 -21.60 17.30
C GLY A 763 -5.69 -21.06 16.26
N ILE A 764 -5.66 -19.76 15.93
CA ILE A 764 -6.59 -19.15 14.97
C ILE A 764 -6.10 -19.30 13.52
N CYS A 765 -4.95 -18.74 13.17
CA CYS A 765 -4.44 -18.72 11.79
C CYS A 765 -3.35 -19.77 11.58
N THR A 766 -3.59 -21.02 11.95
CA THR A 766 -2.62 -22.12 11.85
C THR A 766 -3.29 -23.46 11.54
N GLN A 767 -2.56 -24.30 10.81
CA GLN A 767 -2.89 -25.69 10.54
C GLN A 767 -2.02 -26.66 11.35
N ASP A 768 -1.08 -26.14 12.15
CA ASP A 768 -0.25 -26.95 13.05
C ASP A 768 -1.13 -27.56 14.17
N PRO A 769 -1.18 -28.90 14.31
CA PRO A 769 -2.01 -29.57 15.31
C PRO A 769 -1.69 -29.21 16.77
N VAL A 770 -0.43 -28.88 17.09
CA VAL A 770 -0.02 -28.49 18.45
C VAL A 770 -0.52 -27.08 18.76
N LEU A 771 -0.41 -26.16 17.80
CA LEU A 771 -0.89 -24.79 17.97
C LEU A 771 -2.41 -24.69 17.90
N ARG A 772 -3.08 -25.51 17.09
CA ARG A 772 -4.56 -25.59 17.03
C ARG A 772 -5.18 -25.98 18.37
N LYS A 773 -4.53 -26.85 19.16
CA LYS A 773 -4.96 -27.20 20.53
C LYS A 773 -4.99 -26.00 21.49
N LYS A 774 -4.33 -24.89 21.14
CA LYS A 774 -4.35 -23.65 21.93
C LYS A 774 -5.56 -22.76 21.60
N PHE A 775 -6.40 -23.13 20.63
CA PHE A 775 -7.62 -22.41 20.33
C PHE A 775 -8.58 -22.49 21.53
N ALA A 776 -8.86 -21.32 22.12
CA ALA A 776 -9.73 -21.18 23.29
C ALA A 776 -10.98 -20.32 23.00
N GLY A 777 -11.24 -20.02 21.73
CA GLY A 777 -12.38 -19.22 21.31
C GLY A 777 -13.70 -19.99 21.51
N LEU A 778 -14.68 -19.34 22.13
CA LEU A 778 -15.99 -19.91 22.41
C LEU A 778 -17.09 -19.22 21.57
N PRO A 779 -18.09 -19.96 21.06
CA PRO A 779 -19.22 -19.38 20.32
C PRO A 779 -19.93 -18.24 21.07
N GLU A 780 -20.08 -18.38 22.39
CA GLU A 780 -20.77 -17.44 23.27
C GLU A 780 -20.10 -16.05 23.22
N HIS A 781 -18.77 -16.00 23.09
CA HIS A 781 -18.03 -14.73 23.00
C HIS A 781 -18.42 -13.93 21.76
N LEU A 782 -18.59 -14.61 20.61
CA LEU A 782 -19.00 -13.94 19.37
C LEU A 782 -20.47 -13.53 19.41
N ILE A 783 -21.34 -14.36 19.99
CA ILE A 783 -22.76 -14.01 20.19
C ILE A 783 -22.84 -12.72 21.02
N ASN A 784 -22.12 -12.67 22.15
CA ASN A 784 -22.04 -11.47 22.99
C ASN A 784 -21.55 -10.26 22.19
N TYR A 785 -20.47 -10.40 21.42
CA TYR A 785 -19.94 -9.32 20.59
C TYR A 785 -20.98 -8.73 19.63
N PHE A 786 -21.65 -9.56 18.83
CA PHE A 786 -22.61 -9.08 17.83
C PHE A 786 -23.84 -8.45 18.47
N PHE A 787 -24.34 -8.98 19.59
CA PHE A 787 -25.47 -8.37 20.31
C PHE A 787 -25.08 -7.09 21.04
N LEU A 788 -23.90 -7.01 21.65
CA LEU A 788 -23.38 -5.78 22.25
C LEU A 788 -23.24 -4.68 21.19
N LEU A 789 -22.68 -5.02 20.03
CA LEU A 789 -22.55 -4.11 18.89
C LEU A 789 -23.93 -3.65 18.37
N ALA A 790 -24.87 -4.58 18.16
CA ALA A 790 -26.21 -4.25 17.70
C ALA A 790 -26.96 -3.35 18.70
N GLU A 791 -26.83 -3.58 20.00
CA GLU A 791 -27.41 -2.72 21.04
C GLU A 791 -26.80 -1.31 21.06
N ASP A 792 -25.51 -1.17 20.75
CA ASP A 792 -24.89 0.16 20.59
C ASP A 792 -25.38 0.85 19.30
N VAL A 793 -25.60 0.11 18.21
CA VAL A 793 -26.23 0.63 16.98
C VAL A 793 -27.64 1.15 17.27
N ARG A 794 -28.44 0.40 18.05
CA ARG A 794 -29.79 0.85 18.44
C ARG A 794 -29.78 2.18 19.19
N ARG A 795 -28.80 2.38 20.08
CA ARG A 795 -28.66 3.65 20.82
C ARG A 795 -28.28 4.80 19.91
N LEU A 796 -27.39 4.59 18.95
CA LEU A 796 -27.06 5.63 17.97
C LEU A 796 -28.26 5.97 17.07
N LEU A 797 -29.04 4.97 16.64
CA LEU A 797 -30.29 5.19 15.90
C LEU A 797 -31.27 6.03 16.71
N ALA A 798 -31.45 5.71 17.99
CA ALA A 798 -32.31 6.47 18.89
C ALA A 798 -31.87 7.94 19.04
N GLN A 799 -30.56 8.19 19.18
CA GLN A 799 -29.97 9.53 19.23
C GLN A 799 -30.11 10.31 17.92
N LEU A 800 -30.07 9.60 16.79
CA LEU A 800 -30.31 10.18 15.46
C LEU A 800 -31.81 10.38 15.15
N GLY A 801 -32.72 9.83 15.97
CA GLY A 801 -34.17 9.94 15.78
C GLY A 801 -34.77 8.90 14.80
N PHE A 802 -34.09 7.78 14.55
CA PHE A 802 -34.52 6.76 13.59
C PHE A 802 -34.88 5.44 14.28
N THR A 803 -35.90 4.75 13.75
CA THR A 803 -36.37 3.46 14.29
C THR A 803 -35.77 2.25 13.59
N ARG A 804 -35.23 2.41 12.38
CA ARG A 804 -34.61 1.33 11.60
C ARG A 804 -33.28 1.76 11.01
N LEU A 805 -32.32 0.84 10.96
CA LEU A 805 -30.98 1.07 10.44
C LEU A 805 -31.01 1.43 8.95
N ASN A 806 -31.87 0.76 8.17
CA ASN A 806 -31.99 1.02 6.73
C ASN A 806 -32.58 2.41 6.41
N ASP A 807 -33.20 3.09 7.37
CA ASP A 807 -33.72 4.43 7.15
C ASP A 807 -32.58 5.47 7.10
N LEU A 808 -31.37 5.10 7.53
CA LEU A 808 -30.17 5.94 7.40
C LEU A 808 -29.54 5.88 6.01
N THR A 809 -29.88 4.88 5.19
CA THR A 809 -29.18 4.62 3.93
C THR A 809 -29.17 5.83 3.00
N GLY A 810 -27.99 6.42 2.80
CA GLY A 810 -27.79 7.60 1.94
C GLY A 810 -28.13 8.95 2.59
N ARG A 811 -28.41 9.00 3.90
CA ARG A 811 -28.75 10.22 4.66
C ARG A 811 -27.52 11.03 5.07
N THR A 812 -26.73 11.47 4.09
CA THR A 812 -25.43 12.12 4.34
C THR A 812 -25.54 13.44 5.09
N GLU A 813 -26.73 14.05 5.15
CA GLU A 813 -27.01 15.23 5.99
C GLU A 813 -26.84 14.96 7.50
N LEU A 814 -26.79 13.69 7.92
CA LEU A 814 -26.57 13.28 9.31
C LEU A 814 -25.08 13.28 9.71
N LEU A 815 -24.19 13.59 8.78
CA LEU A 815 -22.75 13.71 9.01
C LEU A 815 -22.30 15.15 8.76
N ARG A 816 -21.40 15.62 9.62
CA ARG A 816 -20.61 16.83 9.41
C ARG A 816 -19.12 16.52 9.60
N VAL A 817 -18.25 17.37 9.09
CA VAL A 817 -16.83 17.30 9.45
C VAL A 817 -16.70 17.65 10.94
N GLY A 818 -15.96 16.82 11.68
CA GLY A 818 -15.73 17.02 13.10
C GLY A 818 -14.87 18.25 13.37
N ASN A 819 -14.98 18.82 14.58
CA ASN A 819 -14.24 20.02 14.99
C ASN A 819 -12.75 19.75 15.31
N ILE A 820 -12.22 18.60 14.91
CA ILE A 820 -10.90 18.13 15.33
C ILE A 820 -9.99 18.13 14.10
N LEU A 821 -9.05 19.07 14.11
CA LEU A 821 -7.82 19.15 13.28
C LEU A 821 -8.03 19.28 11.76
N ILE A 822 -8.42 20.48 11.33
CA ILE A 822 -7.73 21.13 10.21
C ILE A 822 -6.73 22.08 10.89
N GLY A 823 -5.55 21.55 11.22
CA GLY A 823 -4.40 22.32 11.69
C GLY A 823 -3.66 22.90 10.51
#